data_AF-A0A1I8PS10-F1
#
_entry.id   AF-A0A1I8PS10-F1
#
_cell.length_a   1.000
_cell.length_b   1.000
_cell.length_c   1.000
_cell.angle_alpha   90.00
_cell.angle_beta   90.00
_cell.angle_gamma   90.00
#
_symmetry.space_group_name_H-M   'P 1'
#
loop_
_entity.id
_entity.type
_entity.pdbx_description
1 polymer ?
#
loop_
_entity_poly.entity_id
_entity_poly.type
_entity_poly.pdbx_seq_one_letter_code
_entity_poly.pdbx_strand_id
1 'polypeptide(L)'
;MHRIPLQLPIPSIRWERTLPECILFENTLNLANFEETQTFIKTLDEEADFYQKKSYEIVEEMFWKARKGLSSAESSSFAEGMLLISWIILRAPKDSSILAYALKIRGQCYFHDSSLLNASKDYEMFLYVNEFSKQPTDDICEIICHLTYCMHNMQKYNEVKKYLQLYKEYKGQLSAESQQKKNFVQTDDLPEIMVKLDNALGPQLKLQRKTSSAIRQCSSDNTGNVIGKAAYDYQQADVVFVEDPMVKSINAPLFRCEKCFCQTKQQIYTCLECRYKTYCSLHCLQSDSEEHKLECIGYKQLLLLILDAGVLFRNFVKISHELDEKIFSCKSFGKYKTARDVWFGLLICLEQKQAEVNCSILSLLTMKPMYDRLTETQYSTLVTTAFRLAMFIDMKTNLIEKLFGRLQISDKQKLIVVGSMLMRIHCNLLLSTFDCDVTRGDVQLQYSSNMQQINSLTKNSGQKHQEIIEDLNQFYDIDVSVEVWDYSLKIQKSARKPKKAQALSVLQQNKHSQEECKRLHRILSIYKDKIAEVYFNPDLVNKVLYGPKADQPLSAAVTKKMCSRLALMTNEQRCYFVQRYARLFHNYFADYFMHLVEQKNDVPNILAVYSPSLKEFQHSCDPNVEVMIMTNGTLVGKALKAIKAGEQLYVSVNAHYMRHARKERQTFLKQLDLECQCEFCVSDNAEEPIMHREVIYCDSCQGVSISPDMKECPKCKTQYNELLTKHFTVINILENKMISDLENWQLNAINERDIYILHLIFLMHARKYFGPQYEFRIKIELKHARYLAYKNFIIPTYQLLMEIRKNIQKSYDEHSIWFTFYADMLQAIKIILICNIDDSTSIPPSAIDTLLKLCNFGVFIVKGQLNLIDFYEVFDSHYFIFNDMELLLQCRNKIARKQNNFSTCSIIRGSWDICKQNEMVSSKALGIYLKETLKKNS
;
A
#
# COMPACT_ATOMS: atom_id res chain seq x y z
N MET A 1 6.64 -8.99 -26.22
CA MET A 1 6.41 -10.37 -26.72
C MET A 1 4.95 -10.81 -26.65
N HIS A 2 4.24 -10.74 -25.53
CA HIS A 2 2.82 -11.17 -25.46
C HIS A 2 1.84 -10.36 -26.34
N ARG A 3 2.24 -9.15 -26.78
CA ARG A 3 1.51 -8.30 -27.74
C ARG A 3 1.88 -8.52 -29.21
N ILE A 4 2.92 -9.31 -29.48
CA ILE A 4 3.30 -9.66 -30.85
C ILE A 4 2.45 -10.87 -31.22
N PRO A 5 1.51 -10.74 -32.17
CA PRO A 5 0.57 -11.80 -32.47
C PRO A 5 1.29 -13.02 -33.05
N LEU A 6 0.83 -14.21 -32.66
CA LEU A 6 1.22 -15.46 -33.31
C LEU A 6 0.79 -15.45 -34.79
N GLN A 7 1.60 -16.08 -35.62
CA GLN A 7 1.33 -16.27 -37.04
C GLN A 7 0.37 -17.46 -37.19
N LEU A 8 -0.87 -17.17 -37.60
CA LEU A 8 -1.91 -18.18 -37.79
C LEU A 8 -1.90 -18.70 -39.24
N PRO A 9 -2.14 -20.02 -39.45
CA PRO A 9 -2.11 -20.64 -40.78
C PRO A 9 -3.26 -20.19 -41.70
N ILE A 10 -4.32 -19.59 -41.15
CA ILE A 10 -5.46 -19.03 -41.89
C ILE A 10 -5.62 -17.57 -41.46
N PRO A 11 -5.87 -16.61 -42.37
CA PRO A 11 -6.18 -15.23 -42.03
C PRO A 11 -7.61 -15.09 -41.47
N SER A 12 -7.98 -15.91 -40.47
CA SER A 12 -9.16 -15.65 -39.66
C SER A 12 -8.80 -14.63 -38.59
N ILE A 13 -9.47 -13.48 -38.62
CA ILE A 13 -9.28 -12.39 -37.66
C ILE A 13 -9.73 -12.81 -36.23
N ARG A 14 -10.43 -13.94 -36.08
CA ARG A 14 -11.04 -14.38 -34.81
C ARG A 14 -10.66 -15.81 -34.46
N TRP A 15 -10.37 -16.03 -33.18
CA TRP A 15 -10.13 -17.34 -32.60
C TRP A 15 -11.45 -18.08 -32.37
N GLU A 16 -11.52 -19.37 -32.70
CA GLU A 16 -12.70 -20.21 -32.43
C GLU A 16 -12.71 -20.69 -30.97
N ARG A 17 -13.19 -19.85 -30.06
CA ARG A 17 -13.10 -20.04 -28.59
C ARG A 17 -13.88 -21.23 -28.05
N THR A 18 -14.75 -21.84 -28.87
CA THR A 18 -15.57 -23.00 -28.51
C THR A 18 -14.79 -24.32 -28.56
N LEU A 19 -13.63 -24.34 -29.22
CA LEU A 19 -12.79 -25.52 -29.31
C LEU A 19 -12.12 -25.85 -27.96
N PRO A 20 -11.90 -27.14 -27.64
CA PRO A 20 -11.08 -27.56 -26.51
C PRO A 20 -9.68 -26.94 -26.52
N GLU A 21 -9.12 -26.64 -25.34
CA GLU A 21 -7.82 -25.97 -25.21
C GLU A 21 -6.67 -26.73 -25.87
N CYS A 22 -6.71 -28.07 -25.84
CA CYS A 22 -5.69 -28.89 -26.50
C CYS A 22 -5.70 -28.73 -28.02
N ILE A 23 -6.87 -28.55 -28.64
CA ILE A 23 -7.01 -28.32 -30.08
C ILE A 23 -6.59 -26.88 -30.41
N LEU A 24 -7.04 -25.92 -29.60
CA LEU A 24 -6.65 -24.52 -29.76
C LEU A 24 -5.14 -24.33 -29.70
N PHE A 25 -4.49 -24.94 -28.70
CA PHE A 25 -3.05 -24.86 -28.57
C PHE A 25 -2.33 -25.59 -29.70
N GLU A 26 -2.79 -26.78 -30.09
CA GLU A 26 -2.24 -27.51 -31.23
C GLU A 26 -2.27 -26.68 -32.53
N ASN A 27 -3.34 -25.92 -32.77
CA ASN A 27 -3.44 -25.02 -33.93
C ASN A 27 -2.43 -23.87 -33.92
N THR A 28 -1.90 -23.50 -32.75
CA THR A 28 -0.83 -22.49 -32.63
C THR A 28 0.56 -23.07 -32.89
N LEU A 29 0.72 -24.39 -32.76
CA LEU A 29 1.99 -25.10 -32.83
C LEU A 29 2.39 -25.37 -34.29
N ASN A 30 2.78 -24.30 -34.98
CA ASN A 30 3.35 -24.33 -36.33
C ASN A 30 4.84 -23.92 -36.33
N LEU A 31 5.54 -24.26 -37.42
CA LEU A 31 6.97 -24.02 -37.55
C LEU A 31 7.35 -22.54 -37.39
N ALA A 32 6.58 -21.64 -37.98
CA ALA A 32 6.88 -20.21 -37.93
C ALA A 32 6.81 -19.63 -36.51
N ASN A 33 5.78 -19.99 -35.74
CA ASN A 33 5.67 -19.57 -34.33
C ASN A 33 6.77 -20.18 -33.45
N PHE A 34 7.15 -21.44 -33.72
CA PHE A 34 8.21 -22.13 -33.02
C PHE A 34 9.56 -21.44 -33.25
N GLU A 35 9.96 -21.24 -34.51
CA GLU A 35 11.22 -20.61 -34.89
C GLU A 35 11.31 -19.14 -34.40
N GLU A 36 10.22 -18.37 -34.52
CA GLU A 36 10.16 -16.99 -34.02
C GLU A 36 10.37 -16.95 -32.50
N THR A 37 9.67 -17.83 -31.76
CA THR A 37 9.77 -17.85 -30.29
C THR A 37 11.13 -18.33 -29.82
N GLN A 38 11.70 -19.34 -30.47
CA GLN A 38 13.07 -19.80 -30.23
C GLN A 38 14.08 -18.67 -30.44
N THR A 39 13.92 -17.91 -31.53
CA THR A 39 14.78 -16.76 -31.82
C THR A 39 14.64 -15.69 -30.74
N PHE A 40 13.42 -15.35 -30.31
CA PHE A 40 13.22 -14.41 -29.21
C PHE A 40 13.90 -14.87 -27.92
N ILE A 41 13.76 -16.14 -27.53
CA ILE A 41 14.38 -16.68 -26.32
C ILE A 41 15.91 -16.54 -26.41
N LYS A 42 16.51 -16.91 -27.55
CA LYS A 42 17.95 -16.76 -27.77
C LYS A 42 18.41 -15.29 -27.69
N THR A 43 17.67 -14.37 -28.31
CA THR A 43 17.95 -12.94 -28.20
C THR A 43 17.88 -12.43 -26.76
N LEU A 44 16.94 -12.93 -25.96
CA LEU A 44 16.84 -12.58 -24.54
C LEU A 44 18.04 -13.10 -23.73
N ASP A 45 18.55 -14.31 -24.03
CA ASP A 45 19.78 -14.82 -23.41
C ASP A 45 20.99 -13.92 -23.74
N GLU A 46 21.16 -13.58 -25.02
CA GLU A 46 22.27 -12.76 -25.50
C GLU A 46 22.28 -11.38 -24.82
N GLU A 47 21.11 -10.75 -24.66
CA GLU A 47 21.00 -9.46 -23.98
C GLU A 47 21.21 -9.56 -22.45
N ALA A 48 20.79 -10.66 -21.82
CA ALA A 48 21.04 -10.90 -20.41
C ALA A 48 22.54 -11.09 -20.12
N ASP A 49 23.24 -11.86 -20.96
CA ASP A 49 24.68 -12.08 -20.86
C ASP A 49 25.48 -10.81 -21.17
N PHE A 50 25.03 -10.03 -22.16
CA PHE A 50 25.58 -8.71 -22.46
C PHE A 50 25.47 -7.76 -21.25
N TYR A 51 24.28 -7.67 -20.65
CA TYR A 51 24.07 -6.83 -19.47
C TYR A 51 24.90 -7.30 -18.27
N GLN A 52 24.98 -8.62 -18.04
CA GLN A 52 25.79 -9.17 -16.94
C GLN A 52 27.25 -8.72 -17.05
N LYS A 53 27.84 -8.78 -18.24
CA LYS A 53 29.23 -8.31 -18.46
C LYS A 53 29.36 -6.80 -18.20
N LYS A 54 28.43 -6.00 -18.72
CA LYS A 54 28.43 -4.54 -18.56
C LYS A 54 28.20 -4.09 -17.11
N SER A 55 27.49 -4.89 -16.32
CA SER A 55 27.11 -4.53 -14.95
C SER A 55 28.31 -4.33 -14.01
N TYR A 56 29.45 -4.98 -14.25
CA TYR A 56 30.68 -4.75 -13.48
C TYR A 56 31.20 -3.32 -13.66
N GLU A 57 31.31 -2.85 -14.91
CA GLU A 57 31.76 -1.49 -15.24
C GLU A 57 30.84 -0.42 -14.64
N ILE A 58 29.52 -0.62 -14.75
CA ILE A 58 28.51 0.30 -14.20
C ILE A 58 28.67 0.41 -12.68
N VAL A 59 28.83 -0.72 -11.99
CA VAL A 59 28.93 -0.76 -10.53
C VAL A 59 30.24 -0.15 -10.04
N GLU A 60 31.35 -0.34 -10.76
CA GLU A 60 32.62 0.32 -10.47
C GLU A 60 32.51 1.84 -10.56
N GLU A 61 31.95 2.37 -11.66
CA GLU A 61 31.75 3.81 -11.84
C GLU A 61 30.87 4.40 -10.73
N MET A 62 29.78 3.71 -10.39
CA MET A 62 28.88 4.12 -9.31
C MET A 62 29.56 4.12 -7.96
N PHE A 63 30.41 3.12 -7.67
CA PHE A 63 31.11 3.01 -6.39
C PHE A 63 32.12 4.15 -6.20
N TRP A 64 32.85 4.53 -7.26
CA TRP A 64 33.76 5.67 -7.21
C TRP A 64 33.03 6.98 -6.93
N LYS A 65 31.88 7.20 -7.56
CA LYS A 65 31.02 8.37 -7.28
C LYS A 65 30.48 8.34 -5.84
N ALA A 66 30.01 7.18 -5.38
CA ALA A 66 29.52 6.99 -4.03
C ALA A 66 30.59 7.35 -2.98
N ARG A 67 31.81 6.83 -3.15
CA ARG A 67 32.94 7.09 -2.25
C ARG A 67 33.29 8.58 -2.15
N LYS A 68 33.23 9.30 -3.27
CA LYS A 68 33.44 10.75 -3.28
C LYS A 68 32.35 11.49 -2.48
N GLY A 69 31.08 11.11 -2.65
CA GLY A 69 29.95 11.66 -1.90
C GLY A 69 30.03 11.38 -0.40
N LEU A 70 30.36 10.14 -0.02
CA LEU A 70 30.50 9.71 1.39
C LEU A 70 31.67 10.38 2.12
N SER A 71 32.66 10.90 1.38
CA SER A 71 33.81 11.60 1.96
C SER A 71 33.58 13.11 2.10
N SER A 72 32.43 13.63 1.63
CA SER A 72 32.07 15.04 1.70
C SER A 72 31.50 15.40 3.07
N ALA A 73 31.80 16.61 3.56
CA ALA A 73 31.19 17.15 4.77
C ALA A 73 29.76 17.68 4.53
N GLU A 74 29.34 17.80 3.27
CA GLU A 74 27.99 18.26 2.91
C GLU A 74 26.96 17.14 3.04
N SER A 75 25.88 17.41 3.77
CA SER A 75 24.81 16.44 4.05
C SER A 75 24.09 15.94 2.79
N SER A 76 23.92 16.78 1.77
CA SER A 76 23.33 16.41 0.48
C SER A 76 24.22 15.42 -0.30
N SER A 77 25.52 15.71 -0.35
CA SER A 77 26.52 14.88 -1.05
C SER A 77 26.70 13.52 -0.37
N PHE A 78 26.62 13.47 0.97
CA PHE A 78 26.61 12.21 1.72
C PHE A 78 25.34 11.37 1.42
N ALA A 79 24.17 12.01 1.39
CA ALA A 79 22.91 11.34 1.07
C ALA A 79 22.92 10.75 -0.36
N GLU A 80 23.44 11.49 -1.34
CA GLU A 80 23.64 11.00 -2.71
C GLU A 80 24.59 9.79 -2.74
N GLY A 81 25.68 9.84 -1.97
CA GLY A 81 26.59 8.70 -1.81
C GLY A 81 25.89 7.45 -1.25
N MET A 82 25.05 7.60 -0.22
CA MET A 82 24.28 6.50 0.36
C MET A 82 23.20 5.94 -0.57
N LEU A 83 22.60 6.78 -1.42
CA LEU A 83 21.68 6.34 -2.47
C LEU A 83 22.41 5.45 -3.49
N LEU A 84 23.59 5.88 -3.96
CA LEU A 84 24.40 5.09 -4.88
C LEU A 84 24.84 3.75 -4.26
N ILE A 85 25.20 3.71 -2.98
CA ILE A 85 25.47 2.45 -2.25
C ILE A 85 24.26 1.51 -2.28
N SER A 86 23.06 2.04 -2.03
CA SER A 86 21.84 1.25 -2.11
C SER A 86 21.59 0.73 -3.52
N TRP A 87 21.86 1.52 -4.56
CA TRP A 87 21.71 1.08 -5.94
C TRP A 87 22.71 0.00 -6.34
N ILE A 88 23.95 0.08 -5.85
CA ILE A 88 24.97 -0.96 -6.04
C ILE A 88 24.45 -2.29 -5.49
N ILE A 89 23.88 -2.31 -4.28
CA ILE A 89 23.39 -3.54 -3.64
C ILE A 89 22.30 -4.23 -4.49
N LEU A 90 21.48 -3.47 -5.20
CA LEU A 90 20.41 -4.03 -6.03
C LEU A 90 20.89 -4.62 -7.35
N ARG A 91 22.06 -4.22 -7.86
CA ARG A 91 22.50 -4.45 -9.25
C ARG A 91 23.82 -5.21 -9.37
N ALA A 92 24.70 -5.08 -8.38
CA ALA A 92 26.07 -5.57 -8.46
C ALA A 92 26.11 -7.10 -8.61
N PRO A 93 26.93 -7.67 -9.50
CA PRO A 93 27.12 -9.11 -9.63
C PRO A 93 27.43 -9.80 -8.29
N LYS A 94 27.03 -11.07 -8.15
CA LYS A 94 27.09 -11.81 -6.88
C LYS A 94 28.52 -12.04 -6.37
N ASP A 95 29.45 -12.13 -7.30
CA ASP A 95 30.88 -12.35 -7.15
C ASP A 95 31.68 -11.04 -7.10
N SER A 96 31.02 -9.88 -7.28
CA SER A 96 31.67 -8.58 -7.18
C SER A 96 32.03 -8.27 -5.72
N SER A 97 33.30 -7.95 -5.47
CA SER A 97 33.75 -7.46 -4.15
C SER A 97 33.07 -6.15 -3.75
N ILE A 98 32.69 -5.33 -4.73
CA ILE A 98 31.98 -4.06 -4.51
C ILE A 98 30.62 -4.28 -3.85
N LEU A 99 29.93 -5.38 -4.14
CA LEU A 99 28.68 -5.73 -3.48
C LEU A 99 28.89 -5.91 -1.97
N ALA A 100 29.93 -6.64 -1.58
CA ALA A 100 30.28 -6.85 -0.19
C ALA A 100 30.68 -5.53 0.50
N TYR A 101 31.50 -4.70 -0.16
CA TYR A 101 31.84 -3.38 0.38
C TYR A 101 30.62 -2.46 0.56
N ALA A 102 29.69 -2.45 -0.40
CA ALA A 102 28.46 -1.66 -0.31
C ALA A 102 27.59 -2.10 0.88
N LEU A 103 27.43 -3.41 1.10
CA LEU A 103 26.73 -3.96 2.26
C LEU A 103 27.42 -3.59 3.58
N LYS A 104 28.76 -3.68 3.62
CA LYS A 104 29.55 -3.27 4.79
C LYS A 104 29.34 -1.79 5.13
N ILE A 105 29.49 -0.91 4.15
CA ILE A 105 29.33 0.56 4.32
C ILE A 105 27.93 0.89 4.83
N ARG A 106 26.87 0.38 4.17
CA ARG A 106 25.50 0.67 4.60
C ARG A 106 25.17 0.10 5.98
N GLY A 107 25.64 -1.12 6.27
CA GLY A 107 25.49 -1.74 7.57
C GLY A 107 26.18 -0.94 8.69
N GLN A 108 27.38 -0.42 8.46
CA GLN A 108 28.10 0.45 9.40
C GLN A 108 27.35 1.77 9.65
N CYS A 109 26.82 2.41 8.61
CA CYS A 109 25.97 3.60 8.80
C CYS A 109 24.76 3.29 9.69
N TYR A 110 24.03 2.22 9.42
CA TYR A 110 22.90 1.81 10.28
C TYR A 110 23.32 1.47 11.71
N PHE A 111 24.50 0.87 11.89
CA PHE A 111 25.04 0.56 13.20
C PHE A 111 25.32 1.84 14.01
N HIS A 112 25.96 2.84 13.39
CA HIS A 112 26.22 4.13 14.01
C HIS A 112 24.93 4.91 14.31
N ASP A 113 23.92 4.78 13.45
CA ASP A 113 22.58 5.36 13.66
C ASP A 113 21.73 4.58 14.70
N SER A 114 22.30 3.57 15.38
CA SER A 114 21.60 2.69 16.33
C SER A 114 20.42 1.90 15.74
N SER A 115 20.36 1.78 14.41
CA SER A 115 19.37 0.97 13.69
C SER A 115 19.82 -0.48 13.58
N LEU A 116 19.89 -1.15 14.74
CA LEU A 116 20.52 -2.48 14.88
C LEU A 116 19.88 -3.56 14.00
N LEU A 117 18.56 -3.52 13.80
CA LEU A 117 17.85 -4.47 12.94
C LEU A 117 18.22 -4.32 11.46
N ASN A 118 18.43 -3.09 10.99
CA ASN A 118 18.83 -2.86 9.60
C ASN A 118 20.31 -3.17 9.41
N ALA A 119 21.15 -2.82 10.37
CA ALA A 119 22.57 -3.20 10.39
C ALA A 119 22.72 -4.73 10.34
N SER A 120 21.97 -5.47 11.17
CA SER A 120 22.06 -6.93 11.20
C SER A 120 21.73 -7.59 9.87
N LYS A 121 20.72 -7.07 9.14
CA LYS A 121 20.33 -7.62 7.83
C LYS A 121 21.42 -7.43 6.77
N ASP A 122 22.08 -6.28 6.74
CA ASP A 122 23.19 -6.03 5.80
C ASP A 122 24.40 -6.92 6.12
N TYR A 123 24.69 -7.13 7.40
CA TYR A 123 25.75 -8.04 7.84
C TYR A 123 25.45 -9.51 7.53
N GLU A 124 24.22 -9.98 7.73
CA GLU A 124 23.81 -11.32 7.32
C GLU A 124 23.94 -11.51 5.80
N MET A 125 23.50 -10.51 5.02
CA MET A 125 23.64 -10.53 3.56
C MET A 125 25.11 -10.48 3.12
N PHE A 126 25.96 -9.74 3.83
CA PHE A 126 27.41 -9.70 3.58
C PHE A 126 28.04 -11.10 3.72
N LEU A 127 27.72 -11.81 4.80
CA LEU A 127 28.24 -13.16 5.04
C LEU A 127 27.78 -14.14 3.95
N TYR A 128 26.54 -14.00 3.46
CA TYR A 128 26.04 -14.80 2.35
C TYR A 128 26.75 -14.50 1.02
N VAL A 129 27.01 -13.22 0.71
CA VAL A 129 27.76 -12.81 -0.50
C VAL A 129 29.23 -13.24 -0.45
N ASN A 130 29.80 -13.39 0.75
CA ASN A 130 31.19 -13.83 0.93
C ASN A 130 31.44 -15.24 0.41
N GLU A 131 30.41 -16.10 0.33
CA GLU A 131 30.51 -17.44 -0.28
C GLU A 131 30.94 -17.38 -1.76
N PHE A 132 30.71 -16.26 -2.44
CA PHE A 132 30.99 -16.08 -3.87
C PHE A 132 32.19 -15.16 -4.15
N SER A 133 32.33 -14.07 -3.40
CA SER A 133 33.29 -12.99 -3.71
C SER A 133 34.60 -13.03 -2.91
N LYS A 134 34.70 -13.90 -1.88
CA LYS A 134 35.87 -14.08 -0.97
C LYS A 134 36.49 -12.75 -0.49
N GLN A 135 35.95 -12.21 0.60
CA GLN A 135 36.46 -11.00 1.25
C GLN A 135 37.64 -11.27 2.19
N PRO A 136 38.45 -10.26 2.53
CA PRO A 136 39.51 -10.40 3.52
C PRO A 136 38.98 -10.88 4.88
N THR A 137 39.71 -11.80 5.52
CA THR A 137 39.37 -12.37 6.84
C THR A 137 39.15 -11.28 7.90
N ASP A 138 39.92 -10.19 7.84
CA ASP A 138 39.81 -9.03 8.73
C ASP A 138 38.44 -8.35 8.64
N ASP A 139 37.86 -8.24 7.45
CA ASP A 139 36.55 -7.63 7.22
C ASP A 139 35.42 -8.57 7.67
N ILE A 140 35.56 -9.87 7.40
CA ILE A 140 34.61 -10.88 7.85
C ILE A 140 34.53 -10.89 9.39
N CYS A 141 35.69 -10.90 10.06
CA CYS A 141 35.77 -10.90 11.51
C CYS A 141 35.13 -9.64 12.13
N GLU A 142 35.38 -8.46 11.54
CA GLU A 142 34.76 -7.19 11.95
C GLU A 142 33.23 -7.23 11.82
N ILE A 143 32.71 -7.76 10.71
CA ILE A 143 31.26 -7.85 10.49
C ILE A 143 30.59 -8.83 11.46
N ILE A 144 31.20 -10.00 11.70
CA ILE A 144 30.66 -10.97 12.67
C ILE A 144 30.62 -10.36 14.08
N CYS A 145 31.63 -9.57 14.45
CA CYS A 145 31.64 -8.85 15.73
C CYS A 145 30.44 -7.88 15.84
N HIS A 146 30.26 -6.98 14.88
CA HIS A 146 29.12 -6.05 14.88
C HIS A 146 27.76 -6.77 14.84
N LEU A 147 27.65 -7.86 14.08
CA LEU A 147 26.44 -8.68 14.02
C LEU A 147 26.13 -9.34 15.37
N THR A 148 27.15 -9.87 16.05
CA THR A 148 27.02 -10.46 17.40
C THR A 148 26.54 -9.41 18.40
N TYR A 149 27.09 -8.19 18.33
CA TYR A 149 26.64 -7.05 19.15
C TYR A 149 25.18 -6.68 18.85
N CYS A 150 24.78 -6.60 17.58
CA CYS A 150 23.40 -6.32 17.19
C CYS A 150 22.44 -7.38 17.77
N MET A 151 22.78 -8.67 17.64
CA MET A 151 21.95 -9.78 18.14
C MET A 151 21.86 -9.78 19.67
N HIS A 152 22.93 -9.43 20.37
CA HIS A 152 22.94 -9.31 21.83
C HIS A 152 21.99 -8.21 22.31
N ASN A 153 22.11 -7.00 21.76
CA ASN A 153 21.25 -5.88 22.11
C ASN A 153 19.77 -6.13 21.75
N MET A 154 19.51 -6.92 20.71
CA MET A 154 18.17 -7.37 20.33
C MET A 154 17.67 -8.60 21.13
N GLN A 155 18.42 -9.08 22.12
CA GLN A 155 18.09 -10.23 22.98
C GLN A 155 17.87 -11.56 22.22
N LYS A 156 18.50 -11.72 21.05
CA LYS A 156 18.43 -12.95 20.24
C LYS A 156 19.55 -13.93 20.61
N TYR A 157 19.50 -14.48 21.82
CA TYR A 157 20.60 -15.26 22.40
C TYR A 157 21.02 -16.50 21.59
N ASN A 158 20.10 -17.16 20.88
CA ASN A 158 20.44 -18.29 20.01
C ASN A 158 21.33 -17.86 18.84
N GLU A 159 21.03 -16.70 18.23
CA GLU A 159 21.86 -16.15 17.15
C GLU A 159 23.21 -15.65 17.69
N VAL A 160 23.25 -15.09 18.90
CA VAL A 160 24.52 -14.72 19.56
C VAL A 160 25.44 -15.94 19.71
N LYS A 161 24.93 -17.08 20.19
CA LYS A 161 25.71 -18.33 20.31
C LYS A 161 26.32 -18.74 18.96
N LYS A 162 25.51 -18.72 17.89
CA LYS A 162 25.91 -19.05 16.52
C LYS A 162 27.01 -18.12 16.00
N TYR A 163 26.82 -16.80 16.06
CA TYR A 163 27.79 -15.85 15.52
C TYR A 163 29.06 -15.73 16.36
N LEU A 164 28.98 -15.95 17.67
CA LEU A 164 30.16 -16.01 18.54
C LEU A 164 31.06 -17.22 18.24
N GLN A 165 30.47 -18.37 17.90
CA GLN A 165 31.22 -19.54 17.43
C GLN A 165 31.94 -19.23 16.11
N LEU A 166 31.23 -18.63 15.16
CA LEU A 166 31.79 -18.23 13.87
C LEU A 166 32.92 -17.18 14.05
N TYR A 167 32.74 -16.22 14.97
CA TYR A 167 33.77 -15.24 15.30
C TYR A 167 35.06 -15.88 15.79
N LYS A 168 34.97 -16.88 16.69
CA LYS A 168 36.15 -17.59 17.23
C LYS A 168 36.92 -18.32 16.12
N GLU A 169 36.21 -18.93 15.18
CA GLU A 169 36.80 -19.62 14.03
C GLU A 169 37.59 -18.65 13.15
N TYR A 170 37.00 -17.52 12.76
CA TYR A 170 37.66 -16.53 11.90
C TYR A 170 38.75 -15.74 12.64
N LYS A 171 38.59 -15.45 13.94
CA LYS A 171 39.62 -14.80 14.75
C LYS A 171 40.90 -15.64 14.85
N GLY A 172 40.74 -16.97 14.91
CA GLY A 172 41.86 -17.92 14.91
C GLY A 172 42.66 -17.95 13.59
N GLN A 173 42.09 -17.43 12.50
CA GLN A 173 42.72 -17.35 11.18
C GLN A 173 43.45 -16.01 10.94
N LEU A 174 43.36 -15.05 11.88
CA LEU A 174 43.98 -13.72 11.75
C LEU A 174 45.48 -13.75 12.09
N SER A 175 46.24 -12.86 11.45
CA SER A 175 47.66 -12.61 11.80
C SER A 175 47.80 -11.89 13.14
N ALA A 176 48.94 -12.05 13.82
CA ALA A 176 49.20 -11.42 15.11
C ALA A 176 49.16 -9.87 15.06
N GLU A 177 49.49 -9.26 13.91
CA GLU A 177 49.40 -7.81 13.71
C GLU A 177 47.96 -7.31 13.51
N SER A 178 47.11 -8.08 12.81
CA SER A 178 45.68 -7.73 12.61
C SER A 178 44.87 -7.85 13.91
N GLN A 179 45.26 -8.75 14.81
CA GLN A 179 44.67 -8.87 16.15
C GLN A 179 44.91 -7.65 17.05
N GLN A 180 45.99 -6.87 16.80
CA GLN A 180 46.36 -5.70 17.59
C GLN A 180 45.82 -4.36 17.05
N LYS A 181 45.41 -4.29 15.77
CA LYS A 181 45.09 -3.03 15.05
C LYS A 181 43.62 -2.58 15.10
N LYS A 182 42.65 -3.41 15.50
CA LYS A 182 41.22 -3.06 15.59
C LYS A 182 40.69 -3.36 17.00
N ASN A 183 39.76 -2.52 17.50
CA ASN A 183 39.11 -2.63 18.81
C ASN A 183 38.22 -3.89 18.98
N PHE A 184 38.77 -5.09 18.78
CA PHE A 184 38.08 -6.37 19.04
C PHE A 184 37.82 -6.65 20.53
N VAL A 185 38.41 -5.82 21.40
CA VAL A 185 38.48 -5.97 22.86
C VAL A 185 37.09 -5.93 23.53
N GLN A 186 36.10 -5.21 22.98
CA GLN A 186 34.75 -5.17 23.57
C GLN A 186 33.97 -6.51 23.44
N THR A 187 34.37 -7.38 22.51
CA THR A 187 33.73 -8.70 22.28
C THR A 187 34.33 -9.84 23.09
N ASP A 188 35.55 -9.67 23.60
CA ASP A 188 36.20 -10.70 24.42
C ASP A 188 35.61 -10.77 25.85
N ASP A 189 34.84 -9.75 26.27
CA ASP A 189 34.09 -9.70 27.54
C ASP A 189 32.65 -10.29 27.45
N LEU A 190 32.11 -10.44 26.23
CA LEU A 190 30.76 -10.99 25.99
C LEU A 190 30.56 -12.47 26.43
N PRO A 191 31.58 -13.37 26.36
CA PRO A 191 31.47 -14.74 26.86
C PRO A 191 31.23 -14.83 28.38
N GLU A 192 31.79 -13.94 29.20
CA GLU A 192 31.59 -13.94 30.66
C GLU A 192 30.14 -13.55 31.06
N ILE A 193 29.47 -12.75 30.23
CA ILE A 193 28.07 -12.36 30.43
C ILE A 193 27.12 -13.54 30.13
N MET A 194 27.46 -14.41 29.16
CA MET A 194 26.64 -15.56 28.79
C MET A 194 26.63 -16.68 29.84
N VAL A 195 27.75 -16.92 30.53
CA VAL A 195 27.84 -17.90 31.63
C VAL A 195 26.92 -17.51 32.81
N LYS A 196 26.67 -16.20 33.01
CA LYS A 196 25.73 -15.71 34.03
C LYS A 196 24.26 -15.84 33.63
N LEU A 197 23.92 -15.86 32.33
CA LEU A 197 22.54 -15.97 31.83
C LEU A 197 22.06 -17.42 31.63
N ASP A 198 22.92 -18.36 31.23
CA ASP A 198 22.56 -19.78 31.10
C ASP A 198 22.15 -20.39 32.47
N ASN A 199 22.60 -19.80 33.59
CA ASN A 199 22.20 -20.19 34.94
C ASN A 199 20.89 -19.51 35.43
N ALA A 200 20.32 -18.55 34.68
CA ALA A 200 19.16 -17.76 35.10
C ALA A 200 17.87 -18.05 34.30
N LEU A 201 17.95 -18.74 33.16
CA LEU A 201 16.80 -19.04 32.30
C LEU A 201 16.40 -20.52 32.40
N GLY A 202 15.32 -20.79 33.15
CA GLY A 202 14.61 -22.06 33.11
C GLY A 202 14.00 -22.37 31.73
N PRO A 203 13.42 -23.57 31.53
CA PRO A 203 13.00 -24.05 30.22
C PRO A 203 12.00 -23.09 29.57
N GLN A 204 12.38 -22.55 28.40
CA GLN A 204 11.55 -21.66 27.61
C GLN A 204 10.23 -22.33 27.24
N LEU A 205 9.12 -21.70 27.64
CA LEU A 205 7.78 -22.00 27.14
C LEU A 205 7.79 -21.77 25.63
N LYS A 206 7.69 -22.85 24.86
CA LYS A 206 7.37 -22.76 23.44
C LYS A 206 5.99 -22.11 23.32
N LEU A 207 5.95 -20.81 23.02
CA LEU A 207 4.74 -20.18 22.51
C LEU A 207 4.50 -20.78 21.12
N GLN A 208 3.76 -21.89 21.10
CA GLN A 208 3.13 -22.35 19.88
C GLN A 208 2.16 -21.26 19.45
N ARG A 209 2.59 -20.39 18.52
CA ARG A 209 1.65 -19.74 17.62
C ARG A 209 0.91 -20.87 16.91
N LYS A 210 -0.26 -21.23 17.43
CA LYS A 210 -1.27 -21.92 16.64
C LYS A 210 -1.63 -20.94 15.53
N THR A 211 -0.93 -21.03 14.41
CA THR A 211 -1.52 -20.64 13.12
C THR A 211 -2.66 -21.63 12.91
N SER A 212 -3.83 -21.30 13.47
CA SER A 212 -5.05 -22.00 13.15
C SER A 212 -5.29 -21.77 11.67
N SER A 213 -5.08 -22.82 10.89
CA SER A 213 -5.66 -23.02 9.58
C SER A 213 -7.09 -22.49 9.55
N ALA A 214 -7.37 -21.63 8.57
CA ALA A 214 -8.67 -21.19 8.05
C ALA A 214 -9.88 -21.43 8.95
N ILE A 215 -10.26 -20.44 9.75
CA ILE A 215 -11.63 -20.39 10.27
C ILE A 215 -12.52 -19.89 9.13
N ARG A 216 -12.94 -20.83 8.26
CA ARG A 216 -14.04 -20.65 7.31
C ARG A 216 -15.35 -20.78 8.08
N GLN A 217 -16.10 -19.69 8.19
CA GLN A 217 -17.43 -19.65 8.82
C GLN A 217 -18.50 -19.18 7.83
N CYS A 218 -18.31 -19.52 6.55
CA CYS A 218 -19.29 -19.24 5.50
C CYS A 218 -19.84 -20.56 4.96
N SER A 219 -21.15 -20.65 4.78
CA SER A 219 -21.80 -21.80 4.14
C SER A 219 -22.23 -21.45 2.72
N SER A 220 -22.08 -22.38 1.77
CA SER A 220 -22.55 -22.23 0.38
C SER A 220 -23.94 -22.84 0.17
N ASP A 221 -24.70 -22.30 -0.77
CA ASP A 221 -26.00 -22.86 -1.19
C ASP A 221 -25.85 -24.08 -2.12
N ASN A 222 -26.80 -25.02 -2.03
CA ASN A 222 -26.83 -26.28 -2.80
C ASN A 222 -27.19 -26.11 -4.30
N THR A 223 -27.28 -24.89 -4.82
CA THR A 223 -27.88 -24.57 -6.14
C THR A 223 -26.86 -24.24 -7.24
N GLY A 224 -25.58 -24.50 -7.02
CA GLY A 224 -24.53 -24.32 -8.04
C GLY A 224 -24.02 -22.88 -8.21
N ASN A 225 -24.70 -21.88 -7.65
CA ASN A 225 -24.16 -20.54 -7.42
C ASN A 225 -23.61 -20.46 -5.99
N VAL A 226 -22.31 -20.25 -5.84
CA VAL A 226 -21.68 -20.16 -4.51
C VAL A 226 -22.01 -18.80 -3.90
N ILE A 227 -23.03 -18.76 -3.05
CA ILE A 227 -23.41 -17.57 -2.27
C ILE A 227 -22.92 -17.78 -0.85
N GLY A 228 -22.09 -16.86 -0.36
CA GLY A 228 -21.60 -16.87 1.01
C GLY A 228 -22.67 -16.40 1.98
N LYS A 229 -23.02 -17.24 2.96
CA LYS A 229 -23.90 -16.90 4.09
C LYS A 229 -23.15 -16.98 5.41
N ALA A 230 -23.55 -16.15 6.36
CA ALA A 230 -23.04 -16.17 7.73
C ALA A 230 -23.30 -17.52 8.40
N ALA A 231 -22.29 -18.19 8.96
CA ALA A 231 -22.52 -19.43 9.73
C ALA A 231 -23.06 -19.16 11.14
N TYR A 232 -22.83 -17.97 11.69
CA TYR A 232 -23.20 -17.56 13.05
C TYR A 232 -23.76 -16.14 13.06
N ASP A 233 -24.30 -15.74 14.20
CA ASP A 233 -24.61 -14.34 14.47
C ASP A 233 -23.30 -13.57 14.71
N TYR A 234 -23.12 -12.47 13.99
CA TYR A 234 -22.00 -11.54 14.13
C TYR A 234 -22.49 -10.19 14.64
N GLN A 235 -21.74 -9.60 15.57
CA GLN A 235 -21.87 -8.21 15.96
C GLN A 235 -21.05 -7.30 15.04
N GLN A 236 -21.35 -6.00 15.08
CA GLN A 236 -20.52 -5.02 14.40
C GLN A 236 -19.06 -5.14 14.86
N ALA A 237 -18.13 -5.09 13.91
CA ALA A 237 -16.69 -5.27 14.07
C ALA A 237 -16.18 -6.70 14.33
N ASP A 238 -17.06 -7.72 14.37
CA ASP A 238 -16.61 -9.11 14.45
C ASP A 238 -15.85 -9.55 13.19
N VAL A 239 -14.90 -10.46 13.38
CA VAL A 239 -14.15 -11.09 12.27
C VAL A 239 -15.02 -12.18 11.66
N VAL A 240 -15.39 -11.99 10.40
CA VAL A 240 -16.21 -12.91 9.61
C VAL A 240 -15.36 -14.02 8.99
N PHE A 241 -14.18 -13.66 8.46
CA PHE A 241 -13.23 -14.63 7.93
C PHE A 241 -11.78 -14.11 7.99
N VAL A 242 -10.83 -15.04 8.05
CA VAL A 242 -9.41 -14.79 7.82
C VAL A 242 -8.91 -15.80 6.80
N GLU A 243 -8.36 -15.31 5.69
CA GLU A 243 -7.85 -16.16 4.62
C GLU A 243 -6.47 -15.69 4.19
N ASP A 244 -5.52 -16.62 4.09
CA ASP A 244 -4.29 -16.36 3.34
C ASP A 244 -4.54 -16.65 1.85
N PRO A 245 -4.50 -15.65 0.96
CA PRO A 245 -4.79 -15.86 -0.45
C PRO A 245 -3.87 -16.91 -1.06
N MET A 246 -4.45 -17.79 -1.86
CA MET A 246 -3.70 -18.85 -2.51
C MET A 246 -2.68 -18.32 -3.51
N VAL A 247 -3.00 -17.20 -4.16
CA VAL A 247 -2.08 -16.48 -5.03
C VAL A 247 -1.95 -15.07 -4.50
N LYS A 248 -0.71 -14.61 -4.36
CA LYS A 248 -0.35 -13.23 -4.02
C LYS A 248 0.74 -12.78 -4.99
N SER A 249 0.56 -11.60 -5.57
CA SER A 249 1.54 -11.01 -6.49
C SER A 249 1.54 -9.51 -6.36
N ILE A 250 2.72 -8.92 -6.50
CA ILE A 250 2.93 -7.48 -6.41
C ILE A 250 3.02 -6.94 -7.84
N ASN A 251 2.35 -5.83 -8.12
CA ASN A 251 2.35 -5.22 -9.45
C ASN A 251 3.56 -4.31 -9.70
N ALA A 252 4.29 -3.91 -8.66
CA ALA A 252 5.49 -3.08 -8.74
C ALA A 252 6.67 -3.71 -7.97
N PRO A 253 7.77 -4.11 -8.64
CA PRO A 253 8.98 -4.61 -7.98
C PRO A 253 9.72 -3.49 -7.24
N LEU A 254 10.61 -3.84 -6.32
CA LEU A 254 11.43 -2.95 -5.47
C LEU A 254 10.72 -2.25 -4.29
N PHE A 255 9.41 -2.44 -4.10
CA PHE A 255 8.64 -1.80 -3.02
C PHE A 255 8.35 -2.69 -1.82
N ARG A 256 8.24 -4.00 -2.07
CA ARG A 256 7.77 -5.01 -1.12
C ARG A 256 8.56 -6.28 -1.32
N CYS A 257 8.70 -7.04 -0.25
CA CYS A 257 9.27 -8.38 -0.33
C CYS A 257 8.35 -9.30 -1.12
N GLU A 258 8.87 -9.99 -2.13
CA GLU A 258 8.12 -10.95 -2.95
C GLU A 258 7.70 -12.20 -2.16
N LYS A 259 8.31 -12.44 -0.99
CA LYS A 259 8.01 -13.59 -0.13
C LYS A 259 7.01 -13.27 0.97
N CYS A 260 7.30 -12.27 1.80
CA CYS A 260 6.45 -11.92 2.94
C CYS A 260 5.46 -10.79 2.64
N PHE A 261 5.56 -10.14 1.47
CA PHE A 261 4.73 -9.01 1.03
C PHE A 261 4.83 -7.75 1.90
N CYS A 262 5.56 -7.79 3.02
CA CYS A 262 5.82 -6.63 3.86
C CYS A 262 6.50 -5.52 3.06
N GLN A 263 6.08 -4.28 3.32
CA GLN A 263 6.71 -3.09 2.76
C GLN A 263 8.10 -2.88 3.37
N THR A 264 9.07 -2.61 2.51
CA THR A 264 10.44 -2.29 2.92
C THR A 264 10.64 -0.79 2.80
N LYS A 265 10.43 -0.05 3.91
CA LYS A 265 10.55 1.43 3.90
C LYS A 265 11.98 1.93 3.62
N GLN A 266 13.02 1.12 3.85
CA GLN A 266 14.42 1.57 3.81
C GLN A 266 15.43 0.55 3.26
N GLN A 267 15.14 -0.76 3.33
CA GLN A 267 16.14 -1.79 3.02
C GLN A 267 15.51 -2.94 2.23
N ILE A 268 15.97 -3.10 0.99
CA ILE A 268 15.55 -4.17 0.09
C ILE A 268 16.77 -4.79 -0.58
N TYR A 269 16.67 -6.09 -0.86
CA TYR A 269 17.69 -6.88 -1.52
C TYR A 269 17.10 -7.51 -2.78
N THR A 270 17.92 -7.79 -3.78
CA THR A 270 17.52 -8.53 -4.98
C THR A 270 18.09 -9.95 -4.96
N CYS A 271 17.46 -10.87 -5.69
CA CYS A 271 18.08 -12.17 -5.97
C CYS A 271 19.44 -11.96 -6.64
N LEU A 272 20.47 -12.64 -6.14
CA LEU A 272 21.85 -12.43 -6.60
C LEU A 272 22.10 -12.87 -8.05
N GLU A 273 21.25 -13.74 -8.59
CA GLU A 273 21.32 -14.22 -9.98
C GLU A 273 20.49 -13.35 -10.93
N CYS A 274 19.18 -13.24 -10.71
CA CYS A 274 18.31 -12.55 -11.66
C CYS A 274 18.22 -11.04 -11.44
N ARG A 275 18.50 -10.53 -10.22
CA ARG A 275 18.39 -9.11 -9.83
C ARG A 275 16.99 -8.47 -9.93
N TYR A 276 15.95 -9.22 -10.31
CA TYR A 276 14.58 -8.71 -10.45
C TYR A 276 13.66 -9.01 -9.26
N LYS A 277 13.78 -10.21 -8.67
CA LYS A 277 13.02 -10.58 -7.47
C LYS A 277 13.61 -9.90 -6.24
N THR A 278 12.73 -9.43 -5.34
CA THR A 278 13.12 -8.55 -4.23
C THR A 278 12.69 -9.09 -2.87
N TYR A 279 13.51 -8.86 -1.86
CA TYR A 279 13.36 -9.44 -0.52
C TYR A 279 13.74 -8.45 0.58
N CYS A 280 13.10 -8.54 1.75
CA CYS A 280 13.40 -7.68 2.90
C CYS A 280 14.54 -8.18 3.79
N SER A 281 14.98 -9.42 3.61
CA SER A 281 16.03 -10.06 4.41
C SER A 281 16.57 -11.32 3.72
N LEU A 282 17.75 -11.78 4.16
CA LEU A 282 18.33 -13.05 3.73
C LEU A 282 17.38 -14.22 4.01
N HIS A 283 16.71 -14.24 5.17
CA HIS A 283 15.73 -15.26 5.51
C HIS A 283 14.61 -15.37 4.46
N CYS A 284 14.04 -14.24 4.00
CA CYS A 284 13.00 -14.26 2.97
C CYS A 284 13.52 -14.73 1.62
N LEU A 285 14.75 -14.34 1.26
CA LEU A 285 15.41 -14.79 0.03
C LEU A 285 15.63 -16.32 0.06
N GLN A 286 16.16 -16.84 1.17
CA GLN A 286 16.38 -18.29 1.34
C GLN A 286 15.08 -19.07 1.41
N SER A 287 14.05 -18.52 2.06
CA SER A 287 12.72 -19.15 2.13
C SER A 287 11.99 -19.22 0.79
N ASP A 288 12.34 -18.38 -0.18
CA ASP A 288 11.79 -18.43 -1.54
C ASP A 288 12.67 -19.22 -2.52
N SER A 289 13.89 -19.60 -2.13
CA SER A 289 14.91 -20.16 -3.03
C SER A 289 14.44 -21.38 -3.82
N GLU A 290 13.72 -22.31 -3.19
CA GLU A 290 13.24 -23.55 -3.80
C GLU A 290 12.18 -23.32 -4.90
N GLU A 291 11.30 -22.32 -4.72
CA GLU A 291 10.34 -21.94 -5.76
C GLU A 291 11.01 -21.05 -6.81
N HIS A 292 11.78 -20.06 -6.36
CA HIS A 292 12.40 -19.06 -7.23
C HIS A 292 13.47 -19.65 -8.16
N LYS A 293 14.21 -20.69 -7.77
CA LYS A 293 15.25 -21.29 -8.62
C LYS A 293 14.71 -21.73 -9.99
N LEU A 294 13.45 -22.18 -10.04
CA LEU A 294 12.77 -22.59 -11.27
C LEU A 294 12.37 -21.40 -12.15
N GLU A 295 12.11 -20.25 -11.53
CA GLU A 295 11.73 -19.00 -12.20
C GLU A 295 12.94 -18.14 -12.59
N CYS A 296 14.05 -18.33 -11.89
CA CYS A 296 15.17 -17.39 -11.85
C CYS A 296 15.73 -17.12 -13.25
N ILE A 297 15.89 -18.16 -14.08
CA ILE A 297 16.34 -18.00 -15.48
C ILE A 297 15.35 -17.18 -16.31
N GLY A 298 14.04 -17.41 -16.11
CA GLY A 298 12.98 -16.67 -16.79
C GLY A 298 12.92 -15.19 -16.41
N TYR A 299 13.28 -14.86 -15.17
CA TYR A 299 13.48 -13.46 -14.74
C TYR A 299 14.79 -12.89 -15.28
N LYS A 300 15.90 -13.64 -15.19
CA LYS A 300 17.23 -13.21 -15.65
C LYS A 300 17.21 -12.78 -17.11
N GLN A 301 16.55 -13.56 -17.98
CA GLN A 301 16.38 -13.22 -19.41
C GLN A 301 15.16 -12.33 -19.70
N LEU A 302 14.46 -11.82 -18.68
CA LEU A 302 13.25 -11.01 -18.79
C LEU A 302 11.98 -11.68 -19.33
N LEU A 303 12.00 -12.94 -19.77
CA LEU A 303 10.81 -13.57 -20.37
C LEU A 303 9.58 -13.54 -19.44
N LEU A 304 9.75 -13.88 -18.16
CA LEU A 304 8.63 -13.88 -17.20
C LEU A 304 8.11 -12.46 -16.92
N LEU A 305 8.94 -11.43 -17.07
CA LEU A 305 8.54 -10.02 -16.95
C LEU A 305 7.85 -9.53 -18.22
N ILE A 306 8.42 -9.81 -19.40
CA ILE A 306 7.90 -9.36 -20.69
C ILE A 306 6.57 -10.05 -21.04
N LEU A 307 6.41 -11.33 -20.69
CA LEU A 307 5.13 -12.03 -20.81
C LEU A 307 4.19 -11.75 -19.65
N ASP A 308 4.72 -11.11 -18.60
CA ASP A 308 4.07 -10.90 -17.33
C ASP A 308 3.41 -12.19 -16.79
N ALA A 309 4.24 -13.23 -16.74
CA ALA A 309 3.82 -14.60 -16.53
C ALA A 309 4.40 -15.23 -15.25
N GLY A 310 5.05 -14.45 -14.39
CA GLY A 310 5.65 -14.97 -13.14
C GLY A 310 4.64 -15.71 -12.26
N VAL A 311 3.47 -15.12 -12.03
CA VAL A 311 2.37 -15.72 -11.25
C VAL A 311 1.82 -16.98 -11.92
N LEU A 312 1.63 -16.92 -13.24
CA LEU A 312 1.15 -18.05 -14.03
C LEU A 312 2.12 -19.22 -13.95
N PHE A 313 3.42 -18.96 -14.14
CA PHE A 313 4.47 -19.97 -14.07
C PHE A 313 4.56 -20.61 -12.69
N ARG A 314 4.56 -19.80 -11.60
CA ARG A 314 4.61 -20.32 -10.23
C ARG A 314 3.44 -21.26 -9.93
N ASN A 315 2.22 -20.85 -10.30
CA ASN A 315 1.02 -21.68 -10.10
C ASN A 315 1.03 -22.92 -10.98
N PHE A 316 1.48 -22.81 -12.23
CA PHE A 316 1.64 -23.95 -13.13
C PHE A 316 2.58 -25.01 -12.54
N VAL A 317 3.72 -24.61 -11.98
CA VAL A 317 4.68 -25.53 -11.35
C VAL A 317 4.04 -26.24 -10.15
N LYS A 318 3.40 -25.49 -9.25
CA LYS A 318 2.71 -26.06 -8.08
C LYS A 318 1.63 -27.07 -8.48
N ILE A 319 0.79 -26.70 -9.43
CA ILE A 319 -0.25 -27.56 -9.99
C ILE A 319 0.35 -28.81 -10.64
N SER A 320 1.42 -28.67 -11.41
CA SER A 320 2.05 -29.79 -12.12
C SER A 320 2.68 -30.80 -11.14
N HIS A 321 3.26 -30.34 -10.03
CA HIS A 321 3.73 -31.21 -8.95
C HIS A 321 2.59 -32.04 -8.34
N GLU A 322 1.47 -31.39 -8.02
CA GLU A 322 0.28 -32.05 -7.48
C GLU A 322 -0.29 -33.09 -8.46
N LEU A 323 -0.29 -32.77 -9.77
CA LEU A 323 -0.73 -33.71 -10.80
C LEU A 323 0.20 -34.91 -10.95
N ASP A 324 1.52 -34.72 -10.96
CA ASP A 324 2.48 -35.83 -11.05
C ASP A 324 2.33 -36.81 -9.88
N GLU A 325 2.22 -36.27 -8.66
CA GLU A 325 2.11 -37.08 -7.45
C GLU A 325 0.77 -37.80 -7.34
N LYS A 326 -0.35 -37.09 -7.56
CA LYS A 326 -1.70 -37.59 -7.21
C LYS A 326 -2.50 -38.14 -8.39
N ILE A 327 -2.20 -37.73 -9.63
CA ILE A 327 -2.99 -38.05 -10.82
C ILE A 327 -2.20 -38.91 -11.80
N PHE A 328 -1.06 -38.43 -12.29
CA PHE A 328 -0.26 -39.13 -13.30
C PHE A 328 0.44 -40.39 -12.76
N SER A 329 0.51 -40.55 -11.44
CA SER A 329 0.89 -41.81 -10.78
C SER A 329 -0.11 -42.95 -11.01
N CYS A 330 -1.36 -42.63 -11.42
CA CYS A 330 -2.39 -43.64 -11.63
C CYS A 330 -2.15 -44.44 -12.92
N LYS A 331 -2.26 -45.78 -12.83
CA LYS A 331 -2.06 -46.69 -13.97
C LYS A 331 -2.98 -46.41 -15.17
N SER A 332 -4.11 -45.72 -14.97
CA SER A 332 -5.03 -45.34 -16.04
C SER A 332 -4.40 -44.37 -17.05
N PHE A 333 -3.55 -43.44 -16.59
CA PHE A 333 -2.93 -42.44 -17.46
C PHE A 333 -1.84 -43.02 -18.38
N GLY A 334 -1.26 -44.17 -18.04
CA GLY A 334 -0.32 -44.88 -18.90
C GLY A 334 -0.94 -45.44 -20.20
N LYS A 335 -2.28 -45.52 -20.26
CA LYS A 335 -3.00 -46.02 -21.45
C LYS A 335 -3.18 -44.95 -22.53
N TYR A 336 -3.17 -43.68 -22.16
CA TYR A 336 -3.40 -42.58 -23.09
C TYR A 336 -2.20 -42.39 -24.02
N LYS A 337 -2.48 -42.16 -25.31
CA LYS A 337 -1.45 -42.03 -26.36
C LYS A 337 -1.44 -40.66 -27.03
N THR A 338 -2.49 -39.85 -26.84
CA THR A 338 -2.59 -38.49 -27.39
C THR A 338 -2.78 -37.46 -26.27
N ALA A 339 -2.36 -36.22 -26.51
CA ALA A 339 -2.59 -35.09 -25.62
C ALA A 339 -4.08 -34.87 -25.37
N ARG A 340 -4.92 -35.12 -26.39
CA ARG A 340 -6.37 -35.04 -26.29
C ARG A 340 -6.91 -36.02 -25.24
N ASP A 341 -6.50 -37.28 -25.30
CA ASP A 341 -6.97 -38.30 -24.35
C ASP A 341 -6.50 -37.99 -22.93
N VAL A 342 -5.24 -37.55 -22.78
CA VAL A 342 -4.70 -37.12 -21.48
C VAL A 342 -5.47 -35.92 -20.93
N TRP A 343 -5.75 -34.91 -21.76
CA TRP A 343 -6.46 -33.69 -21.34
C TRP A 343 -7.88 -34.00 -20.86
N PHE A 344 -8.66 -34.74 -21.65
CA PHE A 344 -10.03 -35.11 -21.25
C PHE A 344 -10.03 -36.07 -20.06
N GLY A 345 -9.12 -37.06 -20.02
CA GLY A 345 -8.95 -37.95 -18.89
C GLY A 345 -8.58 -37.21 -17.60
N LEU A 346 -7.74 -36.18 -17.69
CA LEU A 346 -7.38 -35.30 -16.59
C LEU A 346 -8.59 -34.55 -16.04
N LEU A 347 -9.38 -33.91 -16.91
CA LEU A 347 -10.56 -33.14 -16.48
C LEU A 347 -11.61 -34.03 -15.81
N ILE A 348 -11.91 -35.20 -16.39
CA ILE A 348 -12.85 -36.17 -15.81
C ILE A 348 -12.36 -36.65 -14.44
N CYS A 349 -11.07 -36.97 -14.31
CA CYS A 349 -10.49 -37.42 -13.05
C CYS A 349 -10.59 -36.34 -11.97
N LEU A 350 -10.32 -35.07 -12.33
CA LEU A 350 -10.42 -33.95 -11.41
C LEU A 350 -11.86 -33.66 -10.97
N GLU A 351 -12.84 -33.77 -11.88
CA GLU A 351 -14.27 -33.63 -11.56
C GLU A 351 -14.73 -34.73 -10.58
N GLN A 352 -14.37 -35.99 -10.83
CA GLN A 352 -14.73 -37.12 -9.97
C GLN A 352 -14.11 -37.03 -8.57
N LYS A 353 -12.89 -36.48 -8.48
CA LYS A 353 -12.15 -36.36 -7.22
C LYS A 353 -12.37 -35.02 -6.49
N GLN A 354 -13.32 -34.18 -6.92
CA GLN A 354 -13.58 -32.87 -6.28
C GLN A 354 -13.86 -32.96 -4.77
N ALA A 355 -14.41 -34.08 -4.27
CA ALA A 355 -14.67 -34.28 -2.84
C ALA A 355 -13.46 -34.79 -2.02
N GLU A 356 -12.48 -35.45 -2.66
CA GLU A 356 -11.31 -36.06 -1.98
C GLU A 356 -10.05 -35.20 -2.07
N VAL A 357 -9.95 -34.37 -3.12
CA VAL A 357 -8.79 -33.51 -3.34
C VAL A 357 -9.02 -32.17 -2.65
N ASN A 358 -8.76 -32.15 -1.34
CA ASN A 358 -8.67 -30.93 -0.51
C ASN A 358 -7.49 -30.00 -0.91
N CYS A 359 -6.96 -30.11 -2.13
CA CYS A 359 -5.89 -29.26 -2.63
C CYS A 359 -6.50 -28.07 -3.38
N SER A 360 -6.58 -26.93 -2.69
CA SER A 360 -7.23 -25.72 -3.18
C SER A 360 -6.71 -25.26 -4.54
N ILE A 361 -5.42 -25.45 -4.86
CA ILE A 361 -4.77 -24.92 -6.07
C ILE A 361 -5.22 -25.61 -7.37
N LEU A 362 -5.65 -26.88 -7.30
CA LEU A 362 -6.18 -27.60 -8.46
C LEU A 362 -7.53 -27.04 -8.93
N SER A 363 -8.21 -26.25 -8.09
CA SER A 363 -9.43 -25.54 -8.49
C SER A 363 -9.24 -24.70 -9.77
N LEU A 364 -8.06 -24.10 -9.95
CA LEU A 364 -7.71 -23.30 -11.13
C LEU A 364 -7.71 -24.11 -12.44
N LEU A 365 -7.60 -25.45 -12.39
CA LEU A 365 -7.76 -26.32 -13.57
C LEU A 365 -9.17 -26.89 -13.70
N THR A 366 -9.86 -27.14 -12.58
CA THR A 366 -11.22 -27.69 -12.60
C THR A 366 -12.25 -26.68 -13.08
N MET A 367 -12.03 -25.39 -12.81
CA MET A 367 -12.92 -24.33 -13.24
C MET A 367 -12.90 -24.21 -14.77
N LYS A 368 -14.07 -24.41 -15.38
CA LYS A 368 -14.25 -24.18 -16.81
C LYS A 368 -14.01 -22.70 -17.12
N PRO A 369 -13.06 -22.36 -18.01
CA PRO A 369 -12.74 -20.98 -18.32
C PRO A 369 -13.89 -20.31 -19.08
N MET A 370 -14.26 -19.09 -18.68
CA MET A 370 -15.28 -18.28 -19.36
C MET A 370 -14.63 -17.38 -20.42
N TYR A 371 -14.08 -18.00 -21.48
CA TYR A 371 -13.37 -17.26 -22.53
C TYR A 371 -14.21 -16.17 -23.22
N ASP A 372 -15.54 -16.30 -23.23
CA ASP A 372 -16.46 -15.33 -23.82
C ASP A 372 -16.46 -13.98 -23.08
N ARG A 373 -16.05 -13.95 -21.80
CA ARG A 373 -15.89 -12.71 -21.01
C ARG A 373 -14.65 -11.91 -21.39
N LEU A 374 -13.74 -12.48 -22.19
CA LEU A 374 -12.51 -11.80 -22.62
C LEU A 374 -12.74 -11.02 -23.93
N THR A 375 -12.12 -9.86 -24.06
CA THR A 375 -12.00 -9.17 -25.36
C THR A 375 -11.10 -9.97 -26.31
N GLU A 376 -11.21 -9.75 -27.63
CA GLU A 376 -10.32 -10.39 -28.63
C GLU A 376 -8.84 -10.16 -28.31
N THR A 377 -8.48 -8.95 -27.89
CA THR A 377 -7.09 -8.61 -27.54
C THR A 377 -6.62 -9.38 -26.30
N GLN A 378 -7.45 -9.47 -25.26
CA GLN A 378 -7.12 -10.22 -24.05
C GLN A 378 -6.98 -11.72 -24.33
N TYR A 379 -7.90 -12.29 -25.11
CA TYR A 379 -7.83 -13.69 -25.50
C TYR A 379 -6.58 -13.99 -26.34
N SER A 380 -6.27 -13.14 -27.33
CA SER A 380 -5.06 -13.27 -28.14
C SER A 380 -3.77 -13.17 -27.30
N THR A 381 -3.72 -12.25 -26.33
CA THR A 381 -2.62 -12.14 -25.37
C THR A 381 -2.52 -13.39 -24.49
N LEU A 382 -3.64 -13.93 -24.00
CA LEU A 382 -3.68 -15.15 -23.21
C LEU A 382 -3.05 -16.33 -23.97
N VAL A 383 -3.47 -16.55 -25.21
CA VAL A 383 -2.97 -17.63 -26.07
C VAL A 383 -1.48 -17.42 -26.38
N THR A 384 -1.10 -16.20 -26.77
CA THR A 384 0.29 -15.86 -27.09
C THR A 384 1.21 -16.07 -25.88
N THR A 385 0.78 -15.66 -24.68
CA THR A 385 1.52 -15.87 -23.43
C THR A 385 1.65 -17.35 -23.12
N ALA A 386 0.57 -18.13 -23.20
CA ALA A 386 0.61 -19.57 -22.95
C ALA A 386 1.55 -20.30 -23.91
N PHE A 387 1.50 -19.97 -25.21
CA PHE A 387 2.40 -20.54 -26.22
C PHE A 387 3.87 -20.24 -25.93
N ARG A 388 4.21 -18.96 -25.78
CA ARG A 388 5.61 -18.54 -25.58
C ARG A 388 6.17 -19.04 -24.24
N LEU A 389 5.32 -19.13 -23.21
CA LEU A 389 5.71 -19.69 -21.92
C LEU A 389 5.91 -21.21 -21.99
N ALA A 390 5.06 -21.94 -22.71
CA ALA A 390 5.24 -23.38 -22.93
C ALA A 390 6.56 -23.68 -23.66
N MET A 391 6.87 -22.90 -24.71
CA MET A 391 8.14 -22.98 -25.41
C MET A 391 9.34 -22.72 -24.50
N PHE A 392 9.24 -21.72 -23.62
CA PHE A 392 10.28 -21.48 -22.62
C PHE A 392 10.44 -22.64 -21.63
N ILE A 393 9.34 -23.21 -21.13
CA ILE A 393 9.37 -24.35 -20.21
C ILE A 393 10.08 -25.54 -20.88
N ASP A 394 9.75 -25.82 -22.13
CA ASP A 394 10.37 -26.90 -22.92
C ASP A 394 11.87 -26.68 -23.16
N MET A 395 12.26 -25.46 -23.54
CA MET A 395 13.63 -25.18 -23.96
C MET A 395 14.61 -24.85 -22.82
N LYS A 396 14.12 -24.28 -21.71
CA LYS A 396 14.97 -23.69 -20.65
C LYS A 396 14.82 -24.36 -19.30
N THR A 397 13.90 -25.32 -19.17
CA THR A 397 13.67 -26.03 -17.91
C THR A 397 13.61 -27.54 -18.15
N ASN A 398 13.80 -28.34 -17.11
CA ASN A 398 13.61 -29.79 -17.16
C ASN A 398 12.22 -30.22 -16.64
N LEU A 399 11.27 -29.29 -16.56
CA LEU A 399 9.98 -29.52 -15.90
C LEU A 399 9.10 -30.51 -16.66
N ILE A 400 9.10 -30.48 -17.99
CA ILE A 400 8.28 -31.39 -18.80
C ILE A 400 8.74 -32.82 -18.61
N GLU A 401 10.04 -33.08 -18.71
CA GLU A 401 10.60 -34.42 -18.48
C GLU A 401 10.36 -34.89 -17.04
N LYS A 402 10.57 -34.01 -16.06
CA LYS A 402 10.45 -34.34 -14.63
C LYS A 402 9.00 -34.61 -14.19
N LEU A 403 8.05 -33.79 -14.61
CA LEU A 403 6.66 -33.80 -14.09
C LEU A 403 5.66 -34.50 -15.03
N PHE A 404 5.99 -34.61 -16.32
CA PHE A 404 5.13 -35.24 -17.33
C PHE A 404 5.78 -36.49 -17.93
N GLY A 405 6.96 -36.90 -17.46
CA GLY A 405 7.69 -38.07 -17.96
C GLY A 405 6.96 -39.41 -17.76
N ARG A 406 6.03 -39.49 -16.81
CA ARG A 406 5.19 -40.68 -16.59
C ARG A 406 4.15 -40.90 -17.70
N LEU A 407 3.85 -39.87 -18.49
CA LEU A 407 2.92 -39.96 -19.61
C LEU A 407 3.60 -40.60 -20.82
N GLN A 408 3.03 -41.68 -21.34
CA GLN A 408 3.55 -42.40 -22.51
C GLN A 408 3.15 -41.73 -23.84
N ILE A 409 3.40 -40.43 -23.95
CA ILE A 409 3.10 -39.60 -25.13
C ILE A 409 4.39 -38.91 -25.62
N SER A 410 4.44 -38.51 -26.89
CA SER A 410 5.61 -37.81 -27.45
C SER A 410 5.79 -36.42 -26.86
N ASP A 411 6.99 -35.84 -26.96
CA ASP A 411 7.28 -34.52 -26.36
C ASP A 411 6.43 -33.41 -26.97
N LYS A 412 6.14 -33.48 -28.29
CA LYS A 412 5.15 -32.60 -28.93
C LYS A 412 3.78 -32.68 -28.24
N GLN A 413 3.34 -33.89 -27.86
CA GLN A 413 2.05 -34.09 -27.19
C GLN A 413 2.11 -33.61 -25.72
N LYS A 414 3.23 -33.81 -25.01
CA LYS A 414 3.42 -33.23 -23.67
C LYS A 414 3.35 -31.70 -23.71
N LEU A 415 3.97 -31.09 -24.71
CA LEU A 415 3.93 -29.64 -24.91
C LEU A 415 2.49 -29.12 -25.13
N ILE A 416 1.66 -29.86 -25.87
CA ILE A 416 0.23 -29.53 -26.05
C ILE A 416 -0.52 -29.59 -24.70
N VAL A 417 -0.27 -30.61 -23.87
CA VAL A 417 -0.88 -30.71 -22.53
C VAL A 417 -0.46 -29.53 -21.66
N VAL A 418 0.83 -29.20 -21.62
CA VAL A 418 1.38 -28.05 -20.88
C VAL A 418 0.76 -26.74 -21.35
N GLY A 419 0.69 -26.52 -22.67
CA GLY A 419 0.05 -25.36 -23.27
C GLY A 419 -1.43 -25.22 -22.89
N SER A 420 -2.17 -26.33 -22.91
CA SER A 420 -3.58 -26.38 -22.51
C SER A 420 -3.78 -26.01 -21.05
N MET A 421 -2.92 -26.53 -20.16
CA MET A 421 -2.92 -26.18 -18.74
C MET A 421 -2.67 -24.69 -18.55
N LEU A 422 -1.64 -24.15 -19.21
CA LEU A 422 -1.30 -22.73 -19.12
C LEU A 422 -2.43 -21.83 -19.61
N MET A 423 -3.10 -22.16 -20.72
CA MET A 423 -4.25 -21.40 -21.20
C MET A 423 -5.38 -21.36 -20.17
N ARG A 424 -5.74 -22.51 -19.60
CA ARG A 424 -6.82 -22.60 -18.62
C ARG A 424 -6.48 -21.89 -17.31
N ILE A 425 -5.29 -22.13 -16.75
CA ILE A 425 -4.82 -21.46 -15.52
C ILE A 425 -4.77 -19.95 -15.75
N HIS A 426 -4.23 -19.50 -16.89
CA HIS A 426 -4.12 -18.07 -17.19
C HIS A 426 -5.49 -17.41 -17.31
N CYS A 427 -6.48 -18.06 -17.95
CA CYS A 427 -7.84 -17.54 -18.02
C CYS A 427 -8.47 -17.37 -16.64
N ASN A 428 -8.34 -18.39 -15.79
CA ASN A 428 -8.93 -18.37 -14.45
C ASN A 428 -8.19 -17.39 -13.53
N LEU A 429 -6.86 -17.30 -13.60
CA LEU A 429 -6.08 -16.29 -12.90
C LEU A 429 -6.37 -14.88 -13.36
N LEU A 430 -6.61 -14.67 -14.67
CA LEU A 430 -7.20 -13.43 -15.14
C LEU A 430 -8.57 -13.32 -14.48
N LEU A 431 -9.64 -13.95 -14.96
CA LEU A 431 -11.01 -13.65 -14.51
C LEU A 431 -11.31 -13.71 -12.99
N SER A 432 -10.43 -14.29 -12.18
CA SER A 432 -10.62 -14.46 -10.74
C SER A 432 -9.59 -13.79 -9.82
N THR A 433 -8.61 -13.03 -10.32
CA THR A 433 -7.72 -12.27 -9.42
C THR A 433 -8.30 -10.90 -9.06
N PHE A 434 -8.10 -10.52 -7.82
CA PHE A 434 -8.53 -9.27 -7.21
C PHE A 434 -7.30 -8.38 -7.00
N ASP A 435 -7.27 -7.22 -7.65
CA ASP A 435 -6.25 -6.19 -7.49
C ASP A 435 -6.61 -5.33 -6.28
N CYS A 436 -5.71 -5.29 -5.31
CA CYS A 436 -5.97 -4.67 -4.03
C CYS A 436 -4.93 -3.62 -3.73
N ASP A 437 -5.35 -2.39 -3.49
CA ASP A 437 -4.44 -1.34 -3.04
C ASP A 437 -3.97 -1.67 -1.63
N VAL A 438 -2.69 -1.98 -1.47
CA VAL A 438 -2.08 -2.13 -0.15
C VAL A 438 -1.46 -0.80 0.21
N THR A 439 -2.19 -0.04 1.02
CA THR A 439 -1.79 1.27 1.51
C THR A 439 -0.34 1.25 2.00
N ARG A 440 0.43 2.27 1.61
CA ARG A 440 1.48 2.80 2.48
C ARG A 440 0.80 3.01 3.83
N GLY A 441 1.37 2.50 4.91
CA GLY A 441 0.97 2.89 6.27
C GLY A 441 1.27 4.37 6.55
N ASP A 442 1.08 5.27 5.58
CA ASP A 442 1.42 6.69 5.64
C ASP A 442 0.24 7.55 6.12
N VAL A 443 -0.84 6.93 6.61
CA VAL A 443 -1.62 7.60 7.68
C VAL A 443 -0.67 7.93 8.86
N GLN A 444 0.43 7.18 9.02
CA GLN A 444 1.42 7.41 10.08
C GLN A 444 2.34 8.63 9.89
N LEU A 445 2.41 9.29 8.71
CA LEU A 445 3.41 10.36 8.48
C LEU A 445 2.86 11.78 8.38
N GLN A 446 1.55 11.99 8.23
CA GLN A 446 1.00 13.35 8.26
C GLN A 446 0.59 13.83 9.67
N TYR A 447 0.43 12.92 10.62
CA TYR A 447 -0.10 13.26 11.96
C TYR A 447 0.90 13.12 13.10
N SER A 448 2.13 12.68 12.83
CA SER A 448 3.24 12.76 13.79
C SER A 448 3.84 14.17 13.79
N SER A 449 3.08 15.17 14.25
CA SER A 449 3.71 16.41 14.69
C SER A 449 4.45 16.11 15.98
N ASN A 450 5.77 15.93 15.87
CA ASN A 450 6.64 15.74 17.03
C ASN A 450 6.37 16.86 18.05
N MET A 451 6.41 16.53 19.34
CA MET A 451 6.33 17.52 20.45
C MET A 451 7.28 18.70 20.23
N GLN A 452 8.42 18.47 19.58
CA GLN A 452 9.39 19.51 19.21
C GLN A 452 8.86 20.49 18.14
N GLN A 453 8.04 20.05 17.18
CA GLN A 453 7.39 20.90 16.17
C GLN A 453 6.22 21.69 16.75
N ILE A 454 5.38 21.09 17.60
CA ILE A 454 4.30 21.84 18.29
C ILE A 454 4.90 22.85 19.27
N ASN A 455 5.96 22.47 19.99
CA ASN A 455 6.66 23.37 20.91
C ASN A 455 7.45 24.48 20.19
N SER A 456 7.98 24.25 18.99
CA SER A 456 8.61 25.31 18.19
C SER A 456 7.56 26.27 17.60
N LEU A 457 6.42 25.75 17.13
CA LEU A 457 5.31 26.55 16.61
C LEU A 457 4.64 27.39 17.72
N THR A 458 4.47 26.84 18.92
CA THR A 458 3.89 27.54 20.08
C THR A 458 4.85 28.53 20.76
N LYS A 459 6.15 28.49 20.45
CA LYS A 459 7.15 29.50 20.88
C LYS A 459 7.21 30.71 19.94
N ASN A 460 6.83 30.55 18.67
CA ASN A 460 6.89 31.60 17.63
C ASN A 460 5.56 32.35 17.42
N SER A 461 4.45 31.90 18.02
CA SER A 461 3.18 32.65 18.03
C SER A 461 3.24 33.77 19.08
N GLY A 462 2.88 35.01 18.72
CA GLY A 462 2.91 36.21 19.59
C GLY A 462 2.14 36.16 20.93
N GLN A 463 1.66 37.30 21.44
CA GLN A 463 0.95 37.37 22.74
C GLN A 463 -0.19 36.35 22.81
N LYS A 464 -0.17 35.50 23.85
CA LYS A 464 -1.22 34.50 24.13
C LYS A 464 -2.22 35.08 25.11
N HIS A 465 -3.51 34.93 24.84
CA HIS A 465 -4.55 35.44 25.74
C HIS A 465 -4.77 34.48 26.91
N GLN A 466 -4.76 35.05 28.12
CA GLN A 466 -5.04 34.33 29.37
C GLN A 466 -6.48 34.56 29.88
N GLU A 467 -7.15 35.59 29.36
CA GLU A 467 -8.55 35.90 29.67
C GLU A 467 -9.52 35.04 28.85
N ILE A 468 -10.68 34.73 29.43
CA ILE A 468 -11.75 34.04 28.71
C ILE A 468 -12.44 35.05 27.80
N ILE A 469 -12.31 34.80 26.51
CA ILE A 469 -12.97 35.61 25.48
C ILE A 469 -14.04 34.74 24.83
N GLU A 470 -15.30 35.11 25.07
CA GLU A 470 -16.47 34.43 24.50
C GLU A 470 -16.86 35.01 23.14
N ASP A 471 -16.84 36.35 23.00
CA ASP A 471 -17.11 37.05 21.75
C ASP A 471 -15.83 37.69 21.19
N LEU A 472 -15.27 37.04 20.17
CA LEU A 472 -14.06 37.50 19.49
C LEU A 472 -14.30 38.75 18.64
N ASN A 473 -15.52 38.96 18.14
CA ASN A 473 -15.83 40.15 17.34
C ASN A 473 -15.87 41.38 18.24
N GLN A 474 -16.45 41.25 19.43
CA GLN A 474 -16.38 42.29 20.45
C GLN A 474 -14.95 42.53 20.93
N PHE A 475 -14.17 41.45 21.12
CA PHE A 475 -12.78 41.54 21.58
C PHE A 475 -11.86 42.30 20.61
N TYR A 476 -11.98 42.04 19.30
CA TYR A 476 -11.18 42.72 18.28
C TYR A 476 -11.82 44.01 17.75
N ASP A 477 -12.98 44.42 18.31
CA ASP A 477 -13.78 45.56 17.86
C ASP A 477 -14.04 45.51 16.34
N ILE A 478 -14.70 44.42 15.90
CA ILE A 478 -15.00 44.16 14.49
C ILE A 478 -16.51 44.20 14.26
N ASP A 479 -16.96 45.15 13.43
CA ASP A 479 -18.29 45.09 12.83
C ASP A 479 -18.26 44.13 11.62
N VAL A 480 -18.69 42.89 11.86
CA VAL A 480 -18.74 41.82 10.86
C VAL A 480 -19.60 42.20 9.64
N SER A 481 -20.64 43.03 9.83
CA SER A 481 -21.58 43.38 8.77
C SER A 481 -21.04 44.41 7.78
N VAL A 482 -20.04 45.20 8.19
CA VAL A 482 -19.45 46.28 7.38
C VAL A 482 -17.99 45.98 7.03
N GLU A 483 -17.13 45.72 8.02
CA GLU A 483 -15.68 45.65 7.80
C GLU A 483 -15.25 44.39 7.04
N VAL A 484 -15.83 43.24 7.38
CA VAL A 484 -15.45 41.95 6.76
C VAL A 484 -15.84 41.91 5.28
N TRP A 485 -17.01 42.45 4.93
CA TRP A 485 -17.48 42.53 3.54
C TRP A 485 -16.67 43.53 2.72
N ASP A 486 -16.39 44.71 3.28
CA ASP A 486 -15.60 45.74 2.60
C ASP A 486 -14.16 45.29 2.37
N TYR A 487 -13.54 44.65 3.38
CA TYR A 487 -12.19 44.12 3.26
C TYR A 487 -12.13 42.97 2.25
N SER A 488 -13.14 42.09 2.23
CA SER A 488 -13.24 41.04 1.20
C SER A 488 -13.35 41.60 -0.21
N LEU A 489 -14.17 42.65 -0.41
CA LEU A 489 -14.31 43.33 -1.70
C LEU A 489 -13.01 44.01 -2.13
N LYS A 490 -12.25 44.60 -1.19
CA LYS A 490 -10.93 45.19 -1.47
C LYS A 490 -9.93 44.15 -1.96
N ILE A 491 -9.85 42.97 -1.31
CA ILE A 491 -8.96 41.87 -1.73
C ILE A 491 -9.35 41.36 -3.12
N GLN A 492 -10.64 41.16 -3.38
CA GLN A 492 -11.11 40.68 -4.68
C GLN A 492 -10.84 41.67 -5.81
N LYS A 493 -10.92 42.98 -5.54
CA LYS A 493 -10.62 44.05 -6.52
C LYS A 493 -9.11 44.19 -6.80
N SER A 494 -8.25 43.91 -5.82
CA SER A 494 -6.79 44.01 -5.97
C SER A 494 -6.16 42.75 -6.57
N ALA A 495 -6.86 41.62 -6.58
CA ALA A 495 -6.39 40.36 -7.12
C ALA A 495 -6.37 40.34 -8.67
N ARG A 496 -5.27 39.88 -9.27
CA ARG A 496 -5.21 39.60 -10.71
C ARG A 496 -6.11 38.40 -11.03
N LYS A 497 -6.93 38.50 -12.09
CA LYS A 497 -7.78 37.37 -12.54
C LYS A 497 -6.91 36.13 -12.82
N PRO A 498 -7.17 34.98 -12.18
CA PRO A 498 -6.42 33.76 -12.46
C PRO A 498 -6.64 33.31 -13.91
N LYS A 499 -5.62 32.70 -14.53
CA LYS A 499 -5.75 32.14 -15.89
C LYS A 499 -6.78 30.99 -15.85
N LYS A 500 -7.70 30.91 -16.81
CA LYS A 500 -8.76 29.86 -16.89
C LYS A 500 -8.23 28.41 -16.70
N ALA A 501 -6.99 28.14 -17.10
CA ALA A 501 -6.34 26.83 -16.95
C ALA A 501 -6.06 26.44 -15.47
N GLN A 502 -5.78 27.40 -14.58
CA GLN A 502 -5.58 27.16 -13.14
C GLN A 502 -6.91 26.88 -12.40
N ALA A 503 -8.02 27.43 -12.87
CA ALA A 503 -9.34 27.15 -12.28
C ALA A 503 -9.83 25.72 -12.60
N LEU A 504 -9.50 25.21 -13.80
CA LEU A 504 -9.81 23.84 -14.23
C LEU A 504 -8.88 22.79 -13.58
N SER A 505 -7.62 23.11 -13.33
CA SER A 505 -6.71 22.20 -12.60
C SER A 505 -7.09 22.05 -11.13
N VAL A 506 -7.68 23.09 -10.51
CA VAL A 506 -8.15 23.05 -9.10
C VAL A 506 -9.46 22.25 -8.96
N LEU A 507 -10.34 22.28 -9.96
CA LEU A 507 -11.49 21.35 -10.03
C LEU A 507 -11.05 19.87 -10.11
N GLN A 508 -9.83 19.60 -10.60
CA GLN A 508 -9.22 18.27 -10.63
C GLN A 508 -8.45 17.94 -9.34
N GLN A 509 -7.88 18.93 -8.65
CA GLN A 509 -7.11 18.75 -7.40
C GLN A 509 -7.99 18.65 -6.13
N ASN A 510 -9.20 19.22 -6.14
CA ASN A 510 -10.09 19.23 -4.96
C ASN A 510 -10.99 17.99 -4.81
N LYS A 511 -10.63 16.87 -5.44
CA LYS A 511 -11.18 15.55 -5.11
C LYS A 511 -10.33 14.89 -4.00
N HIS A 512 -10.36 15.41 -2.78
CA HIS A 512 -9.92 14.59 -1.64
C HIS A 512 -10.99 13.58 -1.21
N SER A 513 -11.46 12.78 -2.16
CA SER A 513 -12.12 11.50 -1.85
C SER A 513 -12.02 10.49 -2.99
N GLN A 514 -11.05 10.66 -3.91
CA GLN A 514 -10.57 9.53 -4.71
C GLN A 514 -9.17 9.05 -4.28
N GLU A 515 -8.40 9.82 -3.51
CA GLU A 515 -7.04 9.42 -3.11
C GLU A 515 -6.87 8.91 -1.68
N GLU A 516 -7.80 9.12 -0.74
CA GLU A 516 -7.59 8.70 0.66
C GLU A 516 -8.80 8.01 1.30
N CYS A 517 -9.15 6.85 0.75
CA CYS A 517 -9.53 5.65 1.50
C CYS A 517 -9.49 4.49 0.50
N LYS A 518 -8.28 4.03 0.16
CA LYS A 518 -8.09 2.98 -0.84
C LYS A 518 -8.40 1.60 -0.25
N ARG A 519 -9.69 1.38 0.03
CA ARG A 519 -10.29 0.06 0.27
C ARG A 519 -10.62 -0.55 -1.09
N LEU A 520 -10.02 -1.71 -1.37
CA LEU A 520 -10.29 -2.64 -2.48
C LEU A 520 -10.83 -1.97 -3.75
N HIS A 521 -9.96 -1.26 -4.47
CA HIS A 521 -10.39 -0.52 -5.67
C HIS A 521 -10.40 -1.31 -6.99
N ARG A 522 -10.10 -2.62 -7.05
CA ARG A 522 -10.17 -3.38 -8.31
C ARG A 522 -10.41 -4.87 -8.14
N ILE A 523 -11.66 -5.32 -8.22
CA ILE A 523 -11.98 -6.74 -8.47
C ILE A 523 -11.86 -7.06 -9.97
N LEU A 524 -10.84 -6.55 -10.65
CA LEU A 524 -10.65 -6.82 -12.08
C LEU A 524 -9.19 -7.04 -12.43
N SER A 525 -8.92 -8.27 -12.85
CA SER A 525 -7.66 -8.84 -13.29
C SER A 525 -7.02 -8.30 -14.57
N ILE A 526 -7.29 -7.06 -14.94
CA ILE A 526 -7.01 -6.61 -16.31
C ILE A 526 -5.77 -5.69 -16.35
N TYR A 527 -5.07 -5.47 -15.24
CA TYR A 527 -4.16 -4.32 -15.15
C TYR A 527 -2.65 -4.56 -15.15
N LYS A 528 -2.22 -5.27 -16.20
CA LYS A 528 -0.84 -5.18 -16.74
C LYS A 528 -0.75 -4.13 -17.86
N ASP A 529 -1.90 -3.76 -18.44
CA ASP A 529 -2.00 -2.86 -19.58
C ASP A 529 -1.91 -1.37 -19.24
N LYS A 530 -2.37 -0.92 -18.07
CA LYS A 530 -2.15 0.48 -17.60
C LYS A 530 -0.70 0.69 -17.18
N ILE A 531 -0.04 -0.30 -16.60
CA ILE A 531 1.38 -0.20 -16.28
C ILE A 531 2.16 -0.12 -17.59
N ALA A 532 1.83 -0.97 -18.58
CA ALA A 532 2.37 -0.82 -19.92
C ALA A 532 2.01 0.53 -20.59
N GLU A 533 0.78 1.04 -20.54
CA GLU A 533 0.42 2.36 -21.10
C GLU A 533 1.11 3.54 -20.39
N VAL A 534 1.31 3.45 -19.07
CA VAL A 534 1.97 4.48 -18.26
C VAL A 534 3.49 4.44 -18.44
N TYR A 535 4.08 3.26 -18.68
CA TYR A 535 5.53 3.06 -18.79
C TYR A 535 6.00 3.14 -20.25
N PHE A 536 5.15 2.72 -21.19
CA PHE A 536 5.34 2.86 -22.63
C PHE A 536 4.48 4.02 -23.13
N ASN A 537 4.87 5.24 -22.76
CA ASN A 537 4.39 6.44 -23.44
C ASN A 537 4.57 6.20 -24.96
N PRO A 538 3.54 6.41 -25.79
CA PRO A 538 3.63 6.28 -27.24
C PRO A 538 4.86 6.97 -27.84
N ASP A 539 5.25 8.12 -27.28
CA ASP A 539 6.44 8.87 -27.65
C ASP A 539 7.74 8.12 -27.31
N LEU A 540 7.77 7.41 -26.17
CA LEU A 540 8.89 6.55 -25.77
C LEU A 540 9.01 5.35 -26.71
N VAL A 541 7.91 4.69 -27.06
CA VAL A 541 7.92 3.56 -27.99
C VAL A 541 8.34 4.03 -29.39
N ASN A 542 7.91 5.21 -29.83
CA ASN A 542 8.37 5.82 -31.08
C ASN A 542 9.88 6.13 -31.06
N LYS A 543 10.42 6.64 -29.95
CA LYS A 543 11.87 6.83 -29.75
C LYS A 543 12.64 5.51 -29.71
N VAL A 544 12.06 4.46 -29.15
CA VAL A 544 12.64 3.10 -29.19
C VAL A 544 12.63 2.55 -30.61
N LEU A 545 11.59 2.78 -31.41
CA LEU A 545 11.50 2.28 -32.77
C LEU A 545 12.36 3.08 -33.77
N TYR A 546 12.41 4.41 -33.63
CA TYR A 546 12.92 5.32 -34.66
C TYR A 546 14.10 6.20 -34.20
N GLY A 547 14.52 6.10 -32.94
CA GLY A 547 15.65 6.87 -32.39
C GLY A 547 15.37 8.38 -32.35
N PRO A 548 16.40 9.24 -32.48
CA PRO A 548 16.26 10.70 -32.37
C PRO A 548 15.44 11.39 -33.48
N LYS A 549 14.87 10.63 -34.43
CA LYS A 549 13.99 11.15 -35.51
C LYS A 549 12.49 11.19 -35.12
N ALA A 550 12.17 10.96 -33.84
CA ALA A 550 10.80 10.81 -33.33
C ALA A 550 10.22 12.13 -32.81
N ASP A 551 10.01 13.12 -33.68
CA ASP A 551 9.62 14.49 -33.28
C ASP A 551 8.12 14.82 -33.45
N GLN A 552 7.19 13.87 -33.22
CA GLN A 552 5.76 14.21 -33.16
C GLN A 552 5.00 13.48 -32.04
N PRO A 553 4.21 14.20 -31.21
CA PRO A 553 3.35 13.59 -30.20
C PRO A 553 2.18 12.84 -30.85
N LEU A 554 1.90 11.63 -30.37
CA LEU A 554 0.90 10.74 -30.97
C LEU A 554 -0.51 10.92 -30.37
N SER A 555 -1.53 11.04 -31.23
CA SER A 555 -2.94 11.05 -30.82
C SER A 555 -3.49 9.62 -30.59
N ALA A 556 -4.62 9.49 -29.88
CA ALA A 556 -5.28 8.19 -29.59
C ALA A 556 -5.63 7.37 -30.84
N ALA A 557 -5.84 8.03 -31.99
CA ALA A 557 -6.05 7.37 -33.27
C ALA A 557 -4.77 6.66 -33.78
N VAL A 558 -3.58 7.18 -33.46
CA VAL A 558 -2.31 6.57 -33.85
C VAL A 558 -1.94 5.40 -32.93
N THR A 559 -2.35 5.41 -31.67
CA THR A 559 -2.23 4.25 -30.76
C THR A 559 -3.01 3.03 -31.29
N LYS A 560 -4.22 3.25 -31.80
CA LYS A 560 -5.01 2.22 -32.50
C LYS A 560 -4.32 1.74 -33.79
N LYS A 561 -3.63 2.66 -34.49
CA LYS A 561 -2.79 2.38 -35.66
C LYS A 561 -1.48 1.64 -35.30
N MET A 562 -1.03 1.70 -34.05
CA MET A 562 0.21 1.08 -33.58
C MET A 562 0.09 -0.45 -33.39
N CYS A 563 -1.04 -0.92 -32.85
CA CYS A 563 -1.34 -2.36 -32.76
C CYS A 563 -1.44 -3.01 -34.16
N SER A 564 -2.01 -2.29 -35.15
CA SER A 564 -2.00 -2.75 -36.54
C SER A 564 -0.59 -2.74 -37.16
N ARG A 565 0.33 -1.90 -36.68
CA ARG A 565 1.73 -1.88 -37.16
C ARG A 565 2.56 -3.03 -36.60
N LEU A 566 2.30 -3.50 -35.38
CA LEU A 566 2.97 -4.69 -34.80
C LEU A 566 2.65 -5.97 -35.59
N ALA A 567 1.40 -6.12 -36.05
CA ALA A 567 1.00 -7.26 -36.87
C ALA A 567 1.70 -7.28 -38.25
N LEU A 568 2.02 -6.10 -38.80
CA LEU A 568 2.67 -5.91 -40.10
C LEU A 568 4.21 -5.97 -40.04
N MET A 569 4.81 -6.15 -38.85
CA MET A 569 6.26 -6.23 -38.72
C MET A 569 6.80 -7.53 -39.36
N THR A 570 7.89 -7.42 -40.11
CA THR A 570 8.66 -8.57 -40.58
C THR A 570 9.29 -9.31 -39.39
N ASN A 571 9.65 -10.60 -39.57
CA ASN A 571 10.31 -11.37 -38.51
C ASN A 571 11.56 -10.67 -37.97
N GLU A 572 12.37 -10.06 -38.85
CA GLU A 572 13.56 -9.28 -38.48
C GLU A 572 13.21 -8.06 -37.61
N GLN A 573 12.17 -7.30 -37.99
CA GLN A 573 11.71 -6.15 -37.20
C GLN A 573 11.19 -6.57 -35.82
N ARG A 574 10.49 -7.71 -35.74
CA ARG A 574 10.01 -8.26 -34.46
C ARG A 574 11.18 -8.67 -33.55
N CYS A 575 12.20 -9.34 -34.10
CA CYS A 575 13.39 -9.72 -33.35
C CYS A 575 14.18 -8.50 -32.86
N TYR A 576 14.42 -7.53 -33.74
CA TYR A 576 15.09 -6.27 -33.37
C TYR A 576 14.33 -5.52 -32.26
N PHE A 577 13.00 -5.52 -32.31
CA PHE A 577 12.18 -4.91 -31.26
C PHE A 577 12.37 -5.61 -29.91
N VAL A 578 12.34 -6.94 -29.87
CA VAL A 578 12.57 -7.73 -28.64
C VAL A 578 13.97 -7.46 -28.08
N GLN A 579 15.00 -7.47 -28.94
CA GLN A 579 16.37 -7.18 -28.55
C GLN A 579 16.50 -5.80 -27.90
N ARG A 580 16.02 -4.76 -28.60
CA ARG A 580 16.14 -3.38 -28.13
C ARG A 580 15.36 -3.15 -26.85
N TYR A 581 14.17 -3.74 -26.73
CA TYR A 581 13.38 -3.71 -25.50
C TYR A 581 14.17 -4.31 -24.34
N ALA A 582 14.70 -5.52 -24.51
CA ALA A 582 15.43 -6.23 -23.45
C ALA A 582 16.64 -5.42 -22.99
N ARG A 583 17.43 -4.89 -23.93
CA ARG A 583 18.58 -4.03 -23.65
C ARG A 583 18.22 -2.81 -22.81
N LEU A 584 17.17 -2.10 -23.21
CA LEU A 584 16.72 -0.90 -22.48
C LEU A 584 16.18 -1.26 -21.10
N PHE A 585 15.41 -2.34 -21.01
CA PHE A 585 14.85 -2.78 -19.73
C PHE A 585 15.96 -3.16 -18.75
N HIS A 586 16.94 -3.98 -19.15
CA HIS A 586 18.09 -4.31 -18.31
C HIS A 586 18.83 -3.06 -17.80
N ASN A 587 19.12 -2.10 -18.69
CA ASN A 587 19.87 -0.91 -18.32
C ASN A 587 19.11 0.00 -17.34
N TYR A 588 17.82 0.22 -17.57
CA TYR A 588 17.06 1.27 -16.88
C TYR A 588 16.05 0.76 -15.85
N PHE A 589 15.90 -0.55 -15.65
CA PHE A 589 14.89 -1.12 -14.73
C PHE A 589 14.93 -0.51 -13.32
N ALA A 590 16.10 -0.54 -12.67
CA ALA A 590 16.20 -0.04 -11.30
C ALA A 590 16.00 1.49 -11.26
N ASP A 591 16.62 2.23 -12.19
CA ASP A 591 16.49 3.69 -12.26
C ASP A 591 15.04 4.12 -12.46
N TYR A 592 14.31 3.41 -13.32
CA TYR A 592 12.91 3.67 -13.59
C TYR A 592 12.04 3.49 -12.34
N PHE A 593 12.14 2.34 -11.68
CA PHE A 593 11.29 2.05 -10.52
C PHE A 593 11.69 2.88 -9.30
N MET A 594 12.97 3.23 -9.15
CA MET A 594 13.46 4.10 -8.08
C MET A 594 13.08 5.57 -8.30
N HIS A 595 13.18 6.12 -9.51
CA HIS A 595 12.67 7.47 -9.79
C HIS A 595 11.16 7.60 -9.56
N LEU A 596 10.40 6.53 -9.80
CA LEU A 596 9.00 6.50 -9.40
C LEU A 596 8.80 6.64 -7.88
N VAL A 597 9.71 6.10 -7.06
CA VAL A 597 9.68 6.29 -5.59
C VAL A 597 9.93 7.75 -5.23
N GLU A 598 10.92 8.38 -5.87
CA GLU A 598 11.37 9.74 -5.55
C GLU A 598 10.39 10.82 -6.02
N GLN A 599 9.80 10.66 -7.21
CA GLN A 599 8.95 11.67 -7.83
C GLN A 599 7.46 11.53 -7.49
N LYS A 600 7.01 10.33 -7.11
CA LYS A 600 5.60 10.07 -6.80
C LYS A 600 5.49 9.35 -5.47
N ASN A 601 5.21 10.11 -4.42
CA ASN A 601 4.82 9.55 -3.12
C ASN A 601 3.58 8.63 -3.20
N ASP A 602 2.83 8.64 -4.31
CA ASP A 602 1.55 7.96 -4.48
C ASP A 602 1.50 6.89 -5.59
N VAL A 603 2.61 6.18 -5.88
CA VAL A 603 2.48 4.97 -6.72
C VAL A 603 1.62 3.94 -5.96
N PRO A 604 0.44 3.55 -6.47
CA PRO A 604 -0.40 2.57 -5.79
C PRO A 604 0.31 1.22 -5.76
N ASN A 605 0.65 0.73 -4.56
CA ASN A 605 1.14 -0.62 -4.39
C ASN A 605 -0.02 -1.60 -4.50
N ILE A 606 -0.27 -2.12 -5.69
CA ILE A 606 -1.34 -3.07 -5.94
C ILE A 606 -0.83 -4.49 -5.69
N LEU A 607 -1.52 -5.20 -4.82
CA LEU A 607 -1.38 -6.64 -4.59
C LEU A 607 -2.51 -7.35 -5.33
N ALA A 608 -2.17 -8.15 -6.33
CA ALA A 608 -3.09 -9.07 -6.96
C ALA A 608 -3.21 -10.33 -6.09
N VAL A 609 -4.43 -10.65 -5.67
CA VAL A 609 -4.73 -11.82 -4.84
C VAL A 609 -5.76 -12.72 -5.50
N TYR A 610 -5.58 -14.04 -5.39
CA TYR A 610 -6.63 -15.01 -5.69
C TYR A 610 -7.10 -15.63 -4.39
N SER A 611 -8.37 -15.39 -4.06
CA SER A 611 -9.03 -15.93 -2.88
C SER A 611 -10.35 -16.58 -3.29
N PRO A 612 -10.55 -17.88 -3.02
CA PRO A 612 -11.83 -18.53 -3.25
C PRO A 612 -12.98 -17.88 -2.47
N SER A 613 -12.77 -17.45 -1.22
CA SER A 613 -13.86 -16.89 -0.40
C SER A 613 -14.36 -15.55 -0.97
N LEU A 614 -13.49 -14.75 -1.60
CA LEU A 614 -13.91 -13.53 -2.28
C LEU A 614 -14.91 -13.74 -3.43
N LYS A 615 -14.96 -14.94 -4.02
CA LYS A 615 -15.94 -15.29 -5.06
C LYS A 615 -17.34 -15.55 -4.51
N GLU A 616 -17.44 -15.86 -3.21
CA GLU A 616 -18.70 -16.23 -2.57
C GLU A 616 -19.52 -14.98 -2.19
N PHE A 617 -18.85 -13.82 -2.07
CA PHE A 617 -19.52 -12.56 -1.74
C PHE A 617 -20.12 -11.90 -2.98
N GLN A 618 -21.38 -11.50 -2.87
CA GLN A 618 -22.02 -10.67 -3.88
C GLN A 618 -21.77 -9.18 -3.61
N HIS A 619 -21.94 -8.38 -4.66
CA HIS A 619 -21.87 -6.94 -4.53
C HIS A 619 -23.13 -6.37 -3.86
N SER A 620 -22.94 -5.47 -2.90
CA SER A 620 -23.96 -4.49 -2.47
C SER A 620 -23.32 -3.11 -2.36
N CYS A 621 -24.05 -2.06 -2.74
CA CYS A 621 -23.58 -0.69 -2.50
C CYS A 621 -23.63 -0.30 -1.01
N ASP A 622 -24.48 -0.97 -0.22
CA ASP A 622 -24.52 -0.96 1.25
C ASP A 622 -24.12 -2.35 1.79
N PRO A 623 -22.82 -2.65 1.87
CA PRO A 623 -22.33 -3.97 2.27
C PRO A 623 -22.52 -4.21 3.78
N ASN A 624 -22.64 -5.47 4.18
CA ASN A 624 -22.57 -5.88 5.60
C ASN A 624 -21.18 -6.39 6.00
N VAL A 625 -20.29 -6.66 5.03
CA VAL A 625 -18.90 -7.06 5.27
C VAL A 625 -17.93 -6.10 4.59
N GLU A 626 -16.91 -5.69 5.33
CA GLU A 626 -15.73 -5.02 4.83
C GLU A 626 -14.57 -6.03 4.70
N VAL A 627 -13.92 -6.08 3.54
CA VAL A 627 -12.70 -6.88 3.36
C VAL A 627 -11.49 -5.98 3.47
N MET A 628 -10.52 -6.40 4.27
CA MET A 628 -9.26 -5.72 4.52
C MET A 628 -8.09 -6.63 4.14
N ILE A 629 -6.97 -6.03 3.74
CA ILE A 629 -5.74 -6.75 3.42
C ILE A 629 -4.64 -6.29 4.35
N MET A 630 -4.06 -7.25 5.06
CA MET A 630 -2.94 -7.02 5.96
C MET A 630 -1.65 -6.75 5.18
N THR A 631 -0.64 -6.17 5.83
CA THR A 631 0.65 -5.86 5.18
C THR A 631 1.37 -7.10 4.61
N ASN A 632 1.08 -8.28 5.15
CA ASN A 632 1.58 -9.57 4.68
C ASN A 632 0.73 -10.23 3.57
N GLY A 633 -0.33 -9.54 3.12
CA GLY A 633 -1.25 -10.00 2.07
C GLY A 633 -2.41 -10.88 2.56
N THR A 634 -2.57 -11.12 3.86
CA THR A 634 -3.70 -11.87 4.43
C THR A 634 -5.00 -11.07 4.29
N LEU A 635 -6.10 -11.72 3.93
CA LEU A 635 -7.43 -11.14 3.86
C LEU A 635 -8.18 -11.32 5.18
N VAL A 636 -8.84 -10.25 5.63
CA VAL A 636 -9.69 -10.25 6.83
C VAL A 636 -11.03 -9.63 6.48
N GLY A 637 -12.12 -10.39 6.66
CA GLY A 637 -13.48 -9.88 6.59
C GLY A 637 -13.96 -9.40 7.95
N LYS A 638 -14.49 -8.18 8.02
CA LYS A 638 -15.04 -7.56 9.23
C LYS A 638 -16.51 -7.20 9.02
N ALA A 639 -17.36 -7.52 9.98
CA ALA A 639 -18.76 -7.14 9.96
C ALA A 639 -18.91 -5.61 10.14
N LEU A 640 -19.64 -4.95 9.23
CA LEU A 640 -19.96 -3.52 9.29
C LEU A 640 -21.21 -3.22 10.12
N LYS A 641 -22.09 -4.21 10.26
CA LYS A 641 -23.32 -4.18 11.04
C LYS A 641 -23.56 -5.58 11.63
N ALA A 642 -24.53 -5.71 12.53
CA ALA A 642 -24.92 -7.04 13.01
C ALA A 642 -25.45 -7.89 11.84
N ILE A 643 -25.03 -9.16 11.78
CA ILE A 643 -25.39 -10.11 10.71
C ILE A 643 -25.92 -11.37 11.40
N LYS A 644 -27.08 -11.88 10.98
CA LYS A 644 -27.63 -13.11 11.57
C LYS A 644 -27.10 -14.37 10.87
N ALA A 645 -27.06 -15.48 11.58
CA ALA A 645 -26.77 -16.78 10.99
C ALA A 645 -27.74 -17.07 9.81
N GLY A 646 -27.18 -17.50 8.67
CA GLY A 646 -27.89 -17.74 7.42
C GLY A 646 -28.13 -16.49 6.55
N GLU A 647 -27.84 -15.28 7.06
CA GLU A 647 -27.93 -14.06 6.27
C GLU A 647 -26.82 -14.02 5.21
N GLN A 648 -27.16 -13.46 4.04
CA GLN A 648 -26.22 -13.36 2.93
C GLN A 648 -25.15 -12.29 3.21
N LEU A 649 -23.91 -12.61 2.87
CA LEU A 649 -22.78 -11.71 3.03
C LEU A 649 -22.53 -10.92 1.75
N TYR A 650 -22.41 -9.59 1.90
CA TYR A 650 -22.21 -8.65 0.81
C TYR A 650 -20.97 -7.81 1.04
N VAL A 651 -20.22 -7.59 -0.04
CA VAL A 651 -19.06 -6.70 -0.10
C VAL A 651 -19.29 -5.59 -1.13
N SER A 652 -18.70 -4.42 -0.91
CA SER A 652 -18.74 -3.36 -1.92
C SER A 652 -17.56 -3.48 -2.87
N VAL A 653 -17.85 -3.57 -4.16
CA VAL A 653 -16.87 -3.62 -5.25
C VAL A 653 -16.84 -2.25 -5.90
N ASN A 654 -16.01 -1.33 -5.38
CA ASN A 654 -15.86 0.06 -5.87
C ASN A 654 -17.11 0.94 -5.95
N ALA A 655 -18.29 0.43 -5.62
CA ALA A 655 -19.55 1.13 -5.78
C ALA A 655 -20.27 1.20 -4.43
N HIS A 656 -19.78 2.07 -3.54
CA HIS A 656 -20.38 2.28 -2.22
C HIS A 656 -21.29 3.53 -2.18
N TYR A 657 -22.47 3.45 -1.55
CA TYR A 657 -23.45 4.55 -1.53
C TYR A 657 -22.94 5.83 -0.83
N MET A 658 -22.15 5.68 0.24
CA MET A 658 -21.48 6.79 0.92
C MET A 658 -20.37 7.50 0.10
N ARG A 659 -19.95 6.95 -1.05
CA ARG A 659 -18.75 7.44 -1.78
C ARG A 659 -18.99 7.82 -3.23
N HIS A 660 -20.09 7.37 -3.82
CA HIS A 660 -20.39 7.56 -5.23
C HIS A 660 -21.86 7.87 -5.38
N ALA A 661 -22.22 8.71 -6.36
CA ALA A 661 -23.62 8.95 -6.71
C ALA A 661 -24.24 7.74 -7.42
N ARG A 662 -25.58 7.61 -7.41
CA ARG A 662 -26.28 6.46 -8.02
C ARG A 662 -25.82 6.16 -9.45
N LYS A 663 -25.76 7.20 -10.29
CA LYS A 663 -25.38 7.07 -11.71
C LYS A 663 -23.94 6.58 -11.88
N GLU A 664 -23.03 7.02 -11.02
CA GLU A 664 -21.64 6.57 -11.04
C GLU A 664 -21.56 5.09 -10.67
N ARG A 665 -22.25 4.67 -9.60
CA ARG A 665 -22.33 3.26 -9.18
C ARG A 665 -22.89 2.38 -10.29
N GLN A 666 -24.04 2.75 -10.86
CA GLN A 666 -24.68 1.99 -11.93
C GLN A 666 -23.81 1.91 -13.19
N THR A 667 -23.15 3.02 -13.57
CA THR A 667 -22.24 3.04 -14.73
C THR A 667 -21.05 2.12 -14.50
N PHE A 668 -20.46 2.16 -13.31
CA PHE A 668 -19.32 1.32 -12.95
C PHE A 668 -19.71 -0.16 -12.90
N LEU A 669 -20.81 -0.50 -12.22
CA LEU A 669 -21.27 -1.89 -12.09
C LEU A 669 -21.68 -2.49 -13.44
N LYS A 670 -22.27 -1.70 -14.34
CA LYS A 670 -22.56 -2.13 -15.71
C LYS A 670 -21.30 -2.48 -16.50
N GLN A 671 -20.17 -1.81 -16.25
CA GLN A 671 -18.88 -2.18 -16.86
C GLN A 671 -18.35 -3.51 -16.31
N LEU A 672 -18.79 -3.92 -15.11
CA LEU A 672 -18.46 -5.20 -14.49
C LEU A 672 -19.46 -6.32 -14.80
N ASP A 673 -20.49 -6.05 -15.60
CA ASP A 673 -21.61 -6.97 -15.83
C ASP A 673 -22.30 -7.39 -14.51
N LEU A 674 -22.42 -6.43 -13.58
CA LEU A 674 -23.08 -6.61 -12.28
C LEU A 674 -24.33 -5.76 -12.20
N GLU A 675 -25.43 -6.36 -11.73
CA GLU A 675 -26.68 -5.66 -11.41
C GLU A 675 -26.91 -5.64 -9.89
N CYS A 676 -26.90 -4.45 -9.29
CA CYS A 676 -27.06 -4.29 -7.85
C CYS A 676 -28.53 -4.03 -7.48
N GLN A 677 -29.05 -4.85 -6.56
CA GLN A 677 -30.43 -4.80 -6.07
C GLN A 677 -30.57 -4.13 -4.68
N CYS A 678 -29.53 -3.40 -4.22
CA CYS A 678 -29.60 -2.73 -2.93
C CYS A 678 -30.59 -1.54 -2.94
N GLU A 679 -31.06 -1.15 -1.75
CA GLU A 679 -32.01 -0.04 -1.56
C GLU A 679 -31.56 1.24 -2.28
N PHE A 680 -30.27 1.62 -2.18
CA PHE A 680 -29.73 2.82 -2.80
C PHE A 680 -29.64 2.77 -4.35
N CYS A 681 -29.73 1.57 -4.94
CA CYS A 681 -29.72 1.40 -6.40
C CYS A 681 -31.12 1.27 -6.99
N VAL A 682 -32.09 0.76 -6.21
CA VAL A 682 -33.45 0.48 -6.67
C VAL A 682 -34.44 1.58 -6.27
N SER A 683 -34.31 2.14 -5.06
CA SER A 683 -35.26 3.12 -4.54
C SER A 683 -34.92 4.53 -5.02
N ASP A 684 -35.84 5.16 -5.73
CA ASP A 684 -35.68 6.56 -6.15
C ASP A 684 -35.69 7.56 -4.98
N ASN A 685 -36.27 7.18 -3.85
CA ASN A 685 -36.43 8.02 -2.66
C ASN A 685 -35.31 7.86 -1.62
N ALA A 686 -34.33 6.98 -1.85
CA ALA A 686 -33.21 6.81 -0.92
C ALA A 686 -32.35 8.09 -0.88
N GLU A 687 -32.26 8.74 0.28
CA GLU A 687 -31.38 9.90 0.50
C GLU A 687 -29.92 9.49 0.27
N GLU A 688 -29.26 10.09 -0.73
CA GLU A 688 -27.85 9.80 -1.03
C GLU A 688 -26.93 10.71 -0.19
N PRO A 689 -26.14 10.17 0.76
CA PRO A 689 -25.30 10.99 1.64
C PRO A 689 -24.30 11.87 0.88
N ILE A 690 -23.83 11.44 -0.29
CA ILE A 690 -22.94 12.21 -1.15
C ILE A 690 -23.57 13.52 -1.64
N MET A 691 -24.89 13.54 -1.83
CA MET A 691 -25.60 14.75 -2.28
C MET A 691 -25.50 15.87 -1.27
N HIS A 692 -25.41 15.56 0.02
CA HIS A 692 -25.19 16.54 1.09
C HIS A 692 -23.75 17.05 1.13
N ARG A 693 -22.77 16.23 0.70
CA ARG A 693 -21.35 16.60 0.69
C ARG A 693 -20.96 17.49 -0.49
N GLU A 694 -21.81 17.59 -1.51
CA GLU A 694 -21.56 18.38 -2.72
C GLU A 694 -22.54 19.56 -2.87
N VAL A 695 -23.26 19.92 -1.79
CA VAL A 695 -24.18 21.07 -1.82
C VAL A 695 -23.43 22.39 -1.85
N ILE A 696 -23.78 23.24 -2.82
CA ILE A 696 -23.43 24.66 -2.83
C ILE A 696 -24.67 25.53 -2.73
N TYR A 697 -24.48 26.77 -2.29
CA TYR A 697 -25.54 27.76 -2.18
C TYR A 697 -25.49 28.78 -3.32
N CYS A 698 -26.66 29.04 -3.92
CA CYS A 698 -26.80 30.04 -4.96
C CYS A 698 -26.65 31.44 -4.38
N ASP A 699 -25.69 32.21 -4.89
CA ASP A 699 -25.45 33.59 -4.48
C ASP A 699 -26.57 34.55 -4.92
N SER A 700 -27.22 34.24 -6.04
CA SER A 700 -28.24 35.09 -6.67
C SER A 700 -29.65 34.84 -6.14
N CYS A 701 -29.88 33.70 -5.46
CA CYS A 701 -31.21 33.23 -5.06
C CYS A 701 -31.37 33.03 -3.54
N GLN A 702 -30.78 33.90 -2.72
CA GLN A 702 -30.87 33.81 -1.24
C GLN A 702 -30.39 32.46 -0.68
N GLY A 703 -29.34 31.87 -1.26
CA GLY A 703 -28.73 30.66 -0.71
C GLY A 703 -29.51 29.36 -0.95
N VAL A 704 -30.31 29.28 -2.02
CA VAL A 704 -30.90 28.00 -2.45
C VAL A 704 -29.80 26.93 -2.60
N SER A 705 -30.01 25.77 -1.98
CA SER A 705 -29.12 24.61 -2.08
C SER A 705 -29.18 23.99 -3.47
N ILE A 706 -28.02 23.80 -4.09
CA ILE A 706 -27.85 23.16 -5.39
C ILE A 706 -26.90 21.99 -5.21
N SER A 707 -27.29 20.81 -5.68
CA SER A 707 -26.42 19.63 -5.78
C SER A 707 -26.03 19.36 -7.23
N PRO A 708 -25.00 18.54 -7.50
CA PRO A 708 -24.58 18.17 -8.86
C PRO A 708 -25.71 17.56 -9.70
N ASP A 709 -26.60 16.79 -9.06
CA ASP A 709 -27.74 16.14 -9.73
C ASP A 709 -28.78 17.14 -10.26
N MET A 710 -28.95 18.28 -9.58
CA MET A 710 -29.85 19.34 -10.04
C MET A 710 -29.32 20.02 -11.31
N LYS A 711 -28.00 19.95 -11.57
CA LYS A 711 -27.24 20.61 -12.67
C LYS A 711 -27.29 22.14 -12.70
N GLU A 712 -28.41 22.74 -12.34
CA GLU A 712 -28.67 24.18 -12.36
C GLU A 712 -29.50 24.62 -11.15
N CYS A 713 -29.43 25.91 -10.83
CA CYS A 713 -30.27 26.51 -9.80
C CYS A 713 -31.75 26.41 -10.22
N PRO A 714 -32.66 25.89 -9.38
CA PRO A 714 -34.07 25.77 -9.73
C PRO A 714 -34.76 27.13 -9.93
N LYS A 715 -34.21 28.21 -9.35
CA LYS A 715 -34.77 29.58 -9.44
C LYS A 715 -34.15 30.40 -10.58
N CYS A 716 -32.83 30.59 -10.60
CA CYS A 716 -32.16 31.47 -11.58
C CYS A 716 -31.51 30.74 -12.76
N LYS A 717 -31.59 29.41 -12.81
CA LYS A 717 -31.06 28.58 -13.91
C LYS A 717 -29.54 28.67 -14.14
N THR A 718 -28.80 29.33 -13.24
CA THR A 718 -27.33 29.34 -13.27
C THR A 718 -26.81 27.92 -13.06
N GLN A 719 -25.82 27.52 -13.86
CA GLN A 719 -25.28 26.17 -13.82
C GLN A 719 -24.47 25.93 -12.54
N TYR A 720 -24.58 24.71 -11.99
CA TYR A 720 -23.84 24.27 -10.79
C TYR A 720 -22.33 24.46 -10.98
N ASN A 721 -21.78 24.00 -12.11
CA ASN A 721 -20.34 24.10 -12.40
C ASN A 721 -19.85 25.55 -12.52
N GLU A 722 -20.69 26.47 -13.00
CA GLU A 722 -20.35 27.89 -13.10
C GLU A 722 -20.27 28.52 -11.72
N LEU A 723 -21.26 28.26 -10.85
CA LEU A 723 -21.26 28.71 -9.46
C LEU A 723 -20.09 28.10 -8.68
N LEU A 724 -19.85 26.81 -8.82
CA LEU A 724 -18.75 26.10 -8.18
C LEU A 724 -17.40 26.72 -8.55
N THR A 725 -17.17 26.95 -9.85
CA THR A 725 -15.93 27.59 -10.35
C THR A 725 -15.78 29.01 -9.80
N LYS A 726 -16.87 29.78 -9.78
CA LYS A 726 -16.88 31.15 -9.23
C LYS A 726 -16.50 31.15 -7.75
N HIS A 727 -17.14 30.30 -6.94
CA HIS A 727 -16.91 30.22 -5.49
C HIS A 727 -15.49 29.76 -5.16
N PHE A 728 -14.97 28.74 -5.84
CA PHE A 728 -13.58 28.30 -5.69
C PHE A 728 -12.58 29.39 -6.10
N THR A 729 -12.86 30.14 -7.15
CA THR A 729 -11.99 31.24 -7.60
C THR A 729 -11.85 32.31 -6.52
N VAL A 730 -12.97 32.69 -5.89
CA VAL A 730 -12.96 33.67 -4.79
C VAL A 730 -12.17 33.14 -3.60
N ILE A 731 -12.39 31.89 -3.20
CA ILE A 731 -11.67 31.30 -2.06
C ILE A 731 -10.17 31.19 -2.36
N ASN A 732 -9.77 30.80 -3.57
CA ASN A 732 -8.34 30.72 -3.91
C ASN A 732 -7.66 32.10 -3.85
N ILE A 733 -8.34 33.17 -4.28
CA ILE A 733 -7.83 34.54 -4.13
C ILE A 733 -7.60 34.87 -2.64
N LEU A 734 -8.55 34.52 -1.78
CA LEU A 734 -8.46 34.75 -0.34
C LEU A 734 -7.34 33.91 0.30
N GLU A 735 -7.18 32.65 -0.11
CA GLU A 735 -6.16 31.75 0.42
C GLU A 735 -4.74 32.22 0.08
N ASN A 736 -4.49 32.63 -1.17
CA ASN A 736 -3.20 33.18 -1.58
C ASN A 736 -2.84 34.45 -0.81
N LYS A 737 -3.85 35.32 -0.56
CA LYS A 737 -3.66 36.52 0.25
C LYS A 737 -3.33 36.16 1.71
N MET A 738 -4.02 35.17 2.28
CA MET A 738 -3.75 34.68 3.63
C MET A 738 -2.36 34.07 3.78
N ILE A 739 -1.89 33.29 2.79
CA ILE A 739 -0.52 32.74 2.78
C ILE A 739 0.52 33.87 2.76
N SER A 740 0.37 34.82 1.84
CA SER A 740 1.28 35.97 1.73
C SER A 740 1.32 36.82 3.01
N ASP A 741 0.17 37.04 3.65
CA ASP A 741 0.10 37.83 4.88
C ASP A 741 0.62 37.06 6.10
N LEU A 742 0.49 35.73 6.14
CA LEU A 742 1.11 34.88 7.17
C LEU A 742 2.64 34.86 7.07
N GLU A 743 3.21 34.86 5.86
CA GLU A 743 4.66 34.99 5.64
C GLU A 743 5.17 36.37 6.10
N ASN A 744 4.41 37.44 5.84
CA ASN A 744 4.75 38.81 6.28
C ASN A 744 4.52 39.04 7.78
N TRP A 745 3.61 38.30 8.41
CA TRP A 745 3.39 38.34 9.86
C TRP A 745 4.60 37.82 10.65
N GLN A 746 5.27 36.78 10.15
CA GLN A 746 6.52 36.29 10.73
C GLN A 746 7.66 37.33 10.68
N LEU A 747 7.52 38.34 9.81
CA LEU A 747 8.42 39.49 9.67
C LEU A 747 7.93 40.75 10.43
N ASN A 748 6.91 40.62 11.29
CA ASN A 748 6.30 41.68 12.11
C ASN A 748 5.65 42.86 11.34
N ALA A 749 5.25 42.67 10.07
CA ALA A 749 4.69 43.74 9.24
C ALA A 749 3.16 43.90 9.29
N ILE A 750 2.42 42.98 9.96
CA ILE A 750 0.94 42.91 9.94
C ILE A 750 0.40 42.69 11.36
N ASN A 751 -0.72 43.34 11.70
CA ASN A 751 -1.39 43.24 13.00
C ASN A 751 -2.20 41.93 13.12
N GLU A 752 -2.26 41.35 14.32
CA GLU A 752 -3.05 40.15 14.63
C GLU A 752 -4.54 40.30 14.30
N ARG A 753 -5.10 41.50 14.52
CA ARG A 753 -6.49 41.83 14.15
C ARG A 753 -6.76 41.59 12.67
N ASP A 754 -5.82 41.96 11.79
CA ASP A 754 -5.98 41.80 10.34
C ASP A 754 -5.95 40.32 9.93
N ILE A 755 -5.13 39.51 10.60
CA ILE A 755 -5.07 38.06 10.38
C ILE A 755 -6.36 37.39 10.83
N TYR A 756 -6.91 37.81 11.96
CA TYR A 756 -8.21 37.33 12.43
C TYR A 756 -9.32 37.68 11.44
N ILE A 757 -9.35 38.93 10.93
CA ILE A 757 -10.29 39.37 9.88
C ILE A 757 -10.15 38.50 8.63
N LEU A 758 -8.93 38.19 8.17
CA LEU A 758 -8.71 37.30 7.01
C LEU A 758 -9.27 35.90 7.25
N HIS A 759 -9.04 35.33 8.43
CA HIS A 759 -9.61 34.04 8.82
C HIS A 759 -11.15 34.07 8.86
N LEU A 760 -11.75 35.16 9.37
CA LEU A 760 -13.20 35.37 9.37
C LEU A 760 -13.77 35.49 7.96
N ILE A 761 -13.12 36.24 7.06
CA ILE A 761 -13.52 36.33 5.65
C ILE A 761 -13.52 34.93 5.03
N PHE A 762 -12.46 34.16 5.24
CA PHE A 762 -12.34 32.81 4.68
C PHE A 762 -13.46 31.88 5.18
N LEU A 763 -13.72 31.90 6.48
CA LEU A 763 -14.79 31.13 7.12
C LEU A 763 -16.18 31.56 6.61
N MET A 764 -16.45 32.85 6.53
CA MET A 764 -17.75 33.37 6.09
C MET A 764 -18.04 33.05 4.62
N HIS A 765 -17.05 33.15 3.74
CA HIS A 765 -17.20 32.74 2.34
C HIS A 765 -17.47 31.24 2.22
N ALA A 766 -16.76 30.41 2.98
CA ALA A 766 -17.02 28.97 3.02
C ALA A 766 -18.45 28.66 3.50
N ARG A 767 -18.89 29.28 4.60
CA ARG A 767 -20.24 29.08 5.16
C ARG A 767 -21.36 29.61 4.27
N LYS A 768 -21.12 30.70 3.54
CA LYS A 768 -22.10 31.32 2.65
C LYS A 768 -22.36 30.51 1.39
N TYR A 769 -21.33 29.85 0.84
CA TYR A 769 -21.43 29.22 -0.48
C TYR A 769 -21.40 27.70 -0.45
N PHE A 770 -20.98 27.07 0.64
CA PHE A 770 -20.87 25.62 0.74
C PHE A 770 -21.70 25.07 1.89
N GLY A 771 -22.37 23.94 1.63
CA GLY A 771 -23.13 23.21 2.63
C GLY A 771 -22.25 22.76 3.81
N PRO A 772 -22.82 22.57 5.01
CA PRO A 772 -22.05 22.26 6.22
C PRO A 772 -21.30 20.92 6.16
N GLN A 773 -21.72 19.99 5.30
CA GLN A 773 -21.06 18.70 5.07
C GLN A 773 -20.10 18.73 3.87
N TYR A 774 -19.92 19.89 3.23
CA TYR A 774 -18.98 20.03 2.13
C TYR A 774 -17.55 19.99 2.68
N GLU A 775 -16.75 19.03 2.22
CA GLU A 775 -15.42 18.77 2.78
C GLU A 775 -14.51 20.00 2.77
N PHE A 776 -14.55 20.76 1.68
CA PHE A 776 -13.81 21.99 1.53
C PHE A 776 -14.14 23.02 2.62
N ARG A 777 -15.42 23.15 2.98
CA ARG A 777 -15.84 24.00 4.11
C ARG A 777 -15.32 23.46 5.42
N ILE A 778 -15.42 22.15 5.66
CA ILE A 778 -14.94 21.50 6.90
C ILE A 778 -13.44 21.74 7.08
N LYS A 779 -12.64 21.62 6.01
CA LYS A 779 -11.19 21.91 6.03
C LYS A 779 -10.89 23.36 6.41
N ILE A 780 -11.68 24.31 5.89
CA ILE A 780 -11.58 25.73 6.25
C ILE A 780 -11.94 25.96 7.72
N GLU A 781 -13.02 25.34 8.20
CA GLU A 781 -13.45 25.40 9.60
C GLU A 781 -12.39 24.80 10.55
N LEU A 782 -11.77 23.68 10.20
CA LEU A 782 -10.67 23.07 10.95
C LEU A 782 -9.41 23.96 10.96
N LYS A 783 -9.06 24.58 9.82
CA LYS A 783 -7.94 25.55 9.73
C LYS A 783 -8.17 26.74 10.66
N HIS A 784 -9.41 27.24 10.72
CA HIS A 784 -9.78 28.30 11.66
C HIS A 784 -9.74 27.82 13.12
N ALA A 785 -10.25 26.63 13.42
CA ALA A 785 -10.19 26.05 14.77
C ALA A 785 -8.75 25.92 15.28
N ARG A 786 -7.79 25.52 14.42
CA ARG A 786 -6.37 25.49 14.78
C ARG A 786 -5.81 26.89 15.06
N TYR A 787 -6.16 27.90 14.26
CA TYR A 787 -5.77 29.29 14.53
C TYR A 787 -6.28 29.75 15.90
N LEU A 788 -7.56 29.50 16.22
CA LEU A 788 -8.14 29.84 17.51
C LEU A 788 -7.43 29.12 18.67
N ALA A 789 -7.08 27.84 18.47
CA ALA A 789 -6.31 27.06 19.42
C ALA A 789 -4.92 27.66 19.68
N TYR A 790 -4.20 28.09 18.63
CA TYR A 790 -2.89 28.74 18.77
C TYR A 790 -2.95 30.04 19.58
N LYS A 791 -4.05 30.79 19.46
CA LYS A 791 -4.29 32.03 20.22
C LYS A 791 -4.88 31.82 21.61
N ASN A 792 -5.10 30.56 22.00
CA ASN A 792 -5.68 30.15 23.27
C ASN A 792 -7.16 30.56 23.47
N PHE A 793 -7.94 30.69 22.39
CA PHE A 793 -9.39 30.95 22.47
C PHE A 793 -10.17 29.66 22.75
N ILE A 794 -10.26 29.29 24.03
CA ILE A 794 -10.76 27.98 24.49
C ILE A 794 -12.23 27.74 24.09
N ILE A 795 -13.14 28.65 24.43
CA ILE A 795 -14.59 28.50 24.20
C ILE A 795 -14.94 28.51 22.70
N PRO A 796 -14.47 29.50 21.90
CA PRO A 796 -14.73 29.51 20.46
C PRO A 796 -14.20 28.27 19.73
N THR A 797 -13.01 27.76 20.13
CA THR A 797 -12.48 26.53 19.55
C THR A 797 -13.36 25.34 19.86
N TYR A 798 -13.79 25.16 21.12
CA TYR A 798 -14.67 24.05 21.51
C TYR A 798 -16.00 24.07 20.72
N GLN A 799 -16.64 25.24 20.63
CA GLN A 799 -17.93 25.37 19.92
C GLN A 799 -17.79 24.98 18.44
N LEU A 800 -16.75 25.50 17.77
CA LEU A 800 -16.50 25.19 16.36
C LEU A 800 -16.19 23.69 16.14
N LEU A 801 -15.37 23.09 17.01
CA LEU A 801 -15.09 21.65 16.94
C LEU A 801 -16.37 20.80 17.11
N MET A 802 -17.26 21.16 18.04
CA MET A 802 -18.51 20.44 18.23
C MET A 802 -19.47 20.61 17.05
N GLU A 803 -19.50 21.79 16.42
CA GLU A 803 -20.26 22.02 15.18
C GLU A 803 -19.74 21.13 14.05
N ILE A 804 -18.43 21.10 13.82
CA ILE A 804 -17.78 20.24 12.82
C ILE A 804 -18.11 18.77 13.09
N ARG A 805 -17.99 18.32 14.34
CA ARG A 805 -18.30 16.93 14.75
C ARG A 805 -19.72 16.53 14.34
N LYS A 806 -20.70 17.40 14.58
CA LYS A 806 -22.11 17.15 14.24
C LYS A 806 -22.32 17.06 12.72
N ASN A 807 -21.58 17.85 11.95
CA ASN A 807 -21.67 17.87 10.49
C ASN A 807 -21.06 16.60 9.87
N ILE A 808 -19.89 16.16 10.35
CA ILE A 808 -19.20 14.99 9.77
C ILE A 808 -19.89 13.67 10.13
N GLN A 809 -20.41 13.51 11.35
CA GLN A 809 -21.06 12.27 11.81
C GLN A 809 -22.31 11.89 11.01
N LYS A 810 -22.96 12.86 10.36
CA LYS A 810 -24.18 12.63 9.59
C LYS A 810 -23.94 12.11 8.19
N SER A 811 -22.77 12.39 7.63
CA SER A 811 -22.56 12.26 6.20
C SER A 811 -21.31 11.52 5.84
N TYR A 812 -20.35 11.26 6.72
CA TYR A 812 -19.09 10.58 6.41
C TYR A 812 -19.01 9.18 7.02
N ASP A 813 -18.22 8.30 6.39
CA ASP A 813 -17.97 6.96 6.94
C ASP A 813 -17.06 7.01 8.18
N GLU A 814 -17.23 6.04 9.07
CA GLU A 814 -16.56 6.00 10.37
C GLU A 814 -15.03 6.09 10.24
N HIS A 815 -14.45 5.36 9.29
CA HIS A 815 -13.00 5.36 9.08
C HIS A 815 -12.47 6.72 8.60
N SER A 816 -13.17 7.37 7.66
CA SER A 816 -12.85 8.75 7.26
C SER A 816 -12.88 9.70 8.46
N ILE A 817 -13.88 9.58 9.33
CA ILE A 817 -13.99 10.46 10.51
C ILE A 817 -12.78 10.30 11.44
N TRP A 818 -12.40 9.06 11.80
CA TRP A 818 -11.34 8.83 12.79
C TRP A 818 -9.95 9.28 12.34
N PHE A 819 -9.61 9.10 11.07
CA PHE A 819 -8.23 9.30 10.57
C PHE A 819 -8.00 10.56 9.75
N THR A 820 -9.04 11.33 9.40
CA THR A 820 -8.87 12.65 8.78
C THR A 820 -9.36 13.76 9.70
N PHE A 821 -10.68 13.92 9.83
CA PHE A 821 -11.26 15.03 10.58
C PHE A 821 -10.92 14.98 12.06
N TYR A 822 -11.08 13.83 12.73
CA TYR A 822 -10.75 13.71 14.15
C TYR A 822 -9.26 13.84 14.44
N ALA A 823 -8.39 13.45 13.51
CA ALA A 823 -6.96 13.68 13.66
C ALA A 823 -6.64 15.19 13.66
N ASP A 824 -7.26 15.96 12.77
CA ASP A 824 -7.14 17.43 12.73
C ASP A 824 -7.72 18.12 13.96
N MET A 825 -8.87 17.65 14.44
CA MET A 825 -9.49 18.13 15.66
C MET A 825 -8.61 17.83 16.88
N LEU A 826 -8.00 16.65 16.93
CA LEU A 826 -7.08 16.24 18.00
C LEU A 826 -5.86 17.15 18.06
N GLN A 827 -5.33 17.62 16.93
CA GLN A 827 -4.24 18.61 16.92
C GLN A 827 -4.65 19.93 17.59
N ALA A 828 -5.83 20.46 17.26
CA ALA A 828 -6.34 21.69 17.89
C ALA A 828 -6.54 21.50 19.42
N ILE A 829 -7.06 20.34 19.84
CA ILE A 829 -7.22 19.98 21.25
C ILE A 829 -5.86 19.94 21.96
N LYS A 830 -4.85 19.28 21.37
CA LYS A 830 -3.50 19.21 21.94
C LYS A 830 -2.88 20.58 22.14
N ILE A 831 -3.00 21.49 21.16
CA ILE A 831 -2.49 22.86 21.24
C ILE A 831 -3.10 23.60 22.44
N ILE A 832 -4.44 23.57 22.59
CA ILE A 832 -5.12 24.21 23.73
C ILE A 832 -4.68 23.62 25.06
N LEU A 833 -4.63 22.29 25.16
CA LEU A 833 -4.26 21.62 26.40
C LEU A 833 -2.83 22.00 26.81
N ILE A 834 -1.86 21.93 25.89
CA ILE A 834 -0.46 22.29 26.14
C ILE A 834 -0.35 23.74 26.65
N CYS A 835 -1.06 24.69 26.02
CA CYS A 835 -1.03 26.10 26.42
C CYS A 835 -1.52 26.37 27.86
N ASN A 836 -2.27 25.46 28.48
CA ASN A 836 -2.91 25.67 29.80
C ASN A 836 -2.42 24.69 30.89
N ILE A 837 -1.46 23.81 30.59
CA ILE A 837 -1.01 22.74 31.50
C ILE A 837 0.13 23.15 32.44
N ASP A 838 0.89 24.17 32.10
CA ASP A 838 2.02 24.61 32.92
C ASP A 838 1.55 25.15 34.29
N ASP A 839 2.32 24.85 35.34
CA ASP A 839 1.98 25.18 36.72
C ASP A 839 1.99 26.70 36.98
N SER A 840 2.56 27.50 36.08
CA SER A 840 2.63 28.95 36.13
C SER A 840 1.40 29.67 35.54
N THR A 841 0.49 28.98 34.86
CA THR A 841 -0.70 29.59 34.24
C THR A 841 -1.95 29.49 35.14
N SER A 842 -2.51 30.65 35.50
CA SER A 842 -3.79 30.75 36.19
C SER A 842 -4.92 30.43 35.20
N ILE A 843 -5.57 29.28 35.38
CA ILE A 843 -6.72 28.90 34.55
C ILE A 843 -7.99 29.53 35.15
N PRO A 844 -8.73 30.33 34.39
CA PRO A 844 -9.98 30.91 34.87
C PRO A 844 -11.06 29.82 35.11
N PRO A 845 -11.82 29.88 36.23
CA PRO A 845 -12.74 28.80 36.64
C PRO A 845 -13.79 28.40 35.58
N SER A 846 -14.28 29.34 34.78
CA SER A 846 -15.27 29.09 33.72
C SER A 846 -14.69 28.38 32.49
N ALA A 847 -13.36 28.36 32.31
CA ALA A 847 -12.70 27.61 31.22
C ALA A 847 -12.43 26.14 31.59
N ILE A 848 -12.44 25.80 32.89
CA ILE A 848 -12.07 24.46 33.39
C ILE A 848 -13.00 23.38 32.81
N ASP A 849 -14.32 23.63 32.82
CA ASP A 849 -15.31 22.68 32.29
C ASP A 849 -15.13 22.44 30.78
N THR A 850 -14.88 23.51 30.01
CA THR A 850 -14.62 23.41 28.57
C THR A 850 -13.32 22.66 28.26
N LEU A 851 -12.26 22.90 29.04
CA LEU A 851 -10.99 22.16 28.91
C LEU A 851 -11.17 20.67 29.24
N LEU A 852 -11.95 20.32 30.26
CA LEU A 852 -12.29 18.93 30.57
C LEU A 852 -13.09 18.28 29.44
N LYS A 853 -14.07 18.99 28.86
CA LYS A 853 -14.84 18.51 27.70
C LYS A 853 -13.95 18.27 26.48
N LEU A 854 -13.03 19.19 26.17
CA LEU A 854 -12.04 19.02 25.10
C LEU A 854 -11.10 17.83 25.36
N CYS A 855 -10.64 17.68 26.61
CA CYS A 855 -9.79 16.56 26.99
C CYS A 855 -10.51 15.21 26.87
N ASN A 856 -11.76 15.11 27.35
CA ASN A 856 -12.59 13.92 27.20
C ASN A 856 -12.87 13.60 25.73
N PHE A 857 -13.07 14.63 24.90
CA PHE A 857 -13.25 14.44 23.48
C PHE A 857 -11.95 13.97 22.79
N GLY A 858 -10.79 14.51 23.17
CA GLY A 858 -9.49 14.00 22.72
C GLY A 858 -9.29 12.53 23.11
N VAL A 859 -9.65 12.16 24.34
CA VAL A 859 -9.59 10.76 24.81
C VAL A 859 -10.54 9.86 24.01
N PHE A 860 -11.74 10.34 23.69
CA PHE A 860 -12.68 9.63 22.82
C PHE A 860 -12.08 9.41 21.42
N ILE A 861 -11.46 10.44 20.83
CA ILE A 861 -10.76 10.35 19.55
C ILE A 861 -9.68 9.26 19.59
N VAL A 862 -8.77 9.37 20.55
CA VAL A 862 -7.63 8.45 20.68
C VAL A 862 -8.10 7.02 20.97
N LYS A 863 -9.13 6.83 21.80
CA LYS A 863 -9.71 5.50 22.05
C LYS A 863 -10.36 4.89 20.81
N GLY A 864 -11.06 5.66 19.99
CA GLY A 864 -11.63 5.13 18.76
C GLY A 864 -10.56 4.80 17.72
N GLN A 865 -9.52 5.63 17.61
CA GLN A 865 -8.34 5.35 16.80
C GLN A 865 -7.62 4.09 17.29
N LEU A 866 -7.43 3.94 18.62
CA LEU A 866 -6.85 2.74 19.24
C LEU A 866 -7.74 1.52 19.03
N ASN A 867 -9.06 1.57 19.22
CA ASN A 867 -9.91 0.40 18.99
C ASN A 867 -9.87 -0.08 17.53
N LEU A 868 -9.76 0.86 16.59
CA LEU A 868 -9.52 0.51 15.19
C LEU A 868 -8.12 -0.08 15.03
N ILE A 869 -7.10 0.51 15.63
CA ILE A 869 -5.70 0.06 15.53
C ILE A 869 -5.43 -1.23 16.27
N ASP A 870 -5.89 -1.45 17.49
CA ASP A 870 -5.81 -2.69 18.27
C ASP A 870 -6.41 -3.87 17.49
N PHE A 871 -7.54 -3.65 16.81
CA PHE A 871 -8.08 -4.64 15.88
C PHE A 871 -7.07 -4.96 14.76
N TYR A 872 -6.36 -3.95 14.24
CA TYR A 872 -5.27 -4.13 13.28
C TYR A 872 -3.98 -4.70 13.92
N GLU A 873 -3.70 -4.44 15.20
CA GLU A 873 -2.47 -4.83 15.92
C GLU A 873 -2.41 -6.32 16.26
N VAL A 874 -3.58 -6.95 16.44
CA VAL A 874 -3.69 -8.42 16.51
C VAL A 874 -3.01 -9.07 15.28
N PHE A 875 -2.96 -8.34 14.16
CA PHE A 875 -2.47 -8.84 12.89
C PHE A 875 -1.24 -8.08 12.33
N ASP A 876 -0.84 -6.95 12.92
CA ASP A 876 0.33 -6.15 12.48
C ASP A 876 1.00 -5.38 13.64
N SER A 877 2.30 -5.57 13.88
CA SER A 877 3.01 -4.80 14.91
C SER A 877 3.40 -3.42 14.37
N HIS A 878 3.53 -2.42 15.25
CA HIS A 878 4.10 -1.06 15.06
C HIS A 878 3.08 0.10 14.93
N TYR A 879 2.67 0.67 16.08
CA TYR A 879 2.04 2.01 16.15
C TYR A 879 2.52 2.85 17.36
N PHE A 880 2.50 4.18 17.19
CA PHE A 880 3.00 5.19 18.14
C PHE A 880 1.90 5.97 18.90
N ILE A 881 0.65 5.46 18.95
CA ILE A 881 -0.50 6.20 19.54
C ILE A 881 -0.45 6.30 21.08
N PHE A 882 0.31 5.43 21.74
CA PHE A 882 0.42 5.40 23.20
C PHE A 882 0.85 6.75 23.82
N ASN A 883 1.67 7.53 23.11
CA ASN A 883 2.16 8.83 23.59
C ASN A 883 1.03 9.88 23.72
N ASP A 884 0.01 9.83 22.85
CA ASP A 884 -1.10 10.80 22.86
C ASP A 884 -2.10 10.54 23.97
N MET A 885 -2.37 9.25 24.25
CA MET A 885 -3.25 8.84 25.33
C MET A 885 -2.65 9.21 26.70
N GLU A 886 -1.35 9.00 26.88
CA GLU A 886 -0.65 9.36 28.11
C GLU A 886 -0.70 10.87 28.35
N LEU A 887 -0.41 11.68 27.32
CA LEU A 887 -0.50 13.14 27.39
C LEU A 887 -1.89 13.57 27.86
N LEU A 888 -2.95 13.14 27.19
CA LEU A 888 -4.33 13.54 27.52
C LEU A 888 -4.73 13.15 28.96
N LEU A 889 -4.33 11.97 29.43
CA LEU A 889 -4.58 11.55 30.81
C LEU A 889 -3.82 12.40 31.83
N GLN A 890 -2.57 12.77 31.55
CA GLN A 890 -1.80 13.71 32.37
C GLN A 890 -2.46 15.10 32.39
N CYS A 891 -2.92 15.60 31.24
CA CYS A 891 -3.66 16.86 31.11
C CYS A 891 -4.90 16.83 32.02
N ARG A 892 -5.70 15.77 31.92
CA ARG A 892 -6.94 15.58 32.69
C ARG A 892 -6.68 15.63 34.18
N ASN A 893 -5.66 14.92 34.66
CA ASN A 893 -5.31 14.87 36.07
C ASN A 893 -4.84 16.23 36.60
N LYS A 894 -4.09 17.00 35.80
CA LYS A 894 -3.66 18.35 36.18
C LYS A 894 -4.82 19.34 36.23
N ILE A 895 -5.74 19.29 35.25
CA ILE A 895 -6.94 20.14 35.23
C ILE A 895 -7.85 19.80 36.42
N ALA A 896 -8.05 18.52 36.73
CA ALA A 896 -8.85 18.07 37.87
C ALA A 896 -8.24 18.49 39.23
N ARG A 897 -6.91 18.50 39.36
CA ARG A 897 -6.23 19.04 40.56
C ARG A 897 -6.47 20.54 40.73
N LYS A 898 -6.41 21.31 39.64
CA LYS A 898 -6.73 22.75 39.66
C LYS A 898 -8.19 22.98 40.06
N GLN A 899 -9.14 22.16 39.59
CA GLN A 899 -10.56 22.21 40.01
C GLN A 899 -10.78 21.91 41.51
N ASN A 900 -10.04 20.94 42.07
CA ASN A 900 -10.11 20.59 43.50
C ASN A 900 -9.51 21.66 44.41
N ASN A 901 -8.51 22.42 43.94
CA ASN A 901 -7.98 23.55 44.71
C ASN A 901 -8.99 24.72 44.82
N PHE A 902 -9.87 24.92 43.83
CA PHE A 902 -10.95 25.91 43.90
C PHE A 902 -12.18 25.46 44.72
N SER A 903 -12.36 24.15 44.93
CA SER A 903 -13.50 23.58 45.67
C SER A 903 -13.20 23.24 47.13
N THR A 904 -12.11 23.78 47.69
CA THR A 904 -11.90 23.80 49.15
C THR A 904 -12.69 24.92 49.83
N CYS A 905 -14.01 24.90 49.64
CA CYS A 905 -14.94 25.46 50.60
C CYS A 905 -16.22 24.59 50.65
N SER A 906 -16.27 23.75 51.68
CA SER A 906 -17.41 23.00 52.23
C SER A 906 -18.16 21.97 51.36
N ILE A 907 -18.08 20.72 51.85
CA ILE A 907 -19.03 19.61 51.70
C ILE A 907 -19.04 18.94 50.31
N ILE A 908 -18.23 17.88 50.11
CA ILE A 908 -18.65 16.49 49.78
C ILE A 908 -17.44 15.58 50.03
N ARG A 909 -17.30 15.05 51.26
CA ARG A 909 -16.31 14.00 51.59
C ARG A 909 -16.86 12.57 51.43
N GLY A 910 -18.06 12.39 50.88
CA GLY A 910 -18.75 11.09 50.81
C GLY A 910 -18.58 10.28 49.52
N SER A 911 -18.18 10.91 48.40
CA SER A 911 -18.17 10.25 47.07
C SER A 911 -16.78 9.91 46.53
N TRP A 912 -15.72 10.23 47.29
CA TRP A 912 -14.32 9.99 46.89
C TRP A 912 -13.83 8.56 47.18
N ASP A 913 -14.44 7.85 48.13
CA ASP A 913 -13.99 6.50 48.53
C ASP A 913 -14.54 5.38 47.63
N ILE A 914 -15.59 5.64 46.84
CA ILE A 914 -16.16 4.67 45.89
C ILE A 914 -15.44 4.73 44.53
N CYS A 915 -14.92 5.90 44.12
CA CYS A 915 -14.10 6.02 42.90
C CYS A 915 -12.70 5.41 43.07
N LYS A 916 -12.08 5.52 44.26
CA LYS A 916 -10.78 4.89 44.54
C LYS A 916 -10.81 3.36 44.43
N GLN A 917 -11.93 2.72 44.77
CA GLN A 917 -12.07 1.28 44.62
C GLN A 917 -12.23 0.87 43.14
N ASN A 918 -12.94 1.66 42.31
CA ASN A 918 -13.04 1.39 40.86
C ASN A 918 -11.78 1.80 40.07
N GLU A 919 -11.03 2.82 40.50
CA GLU A 919 -9.75 3.24 39.91
C GLU A 919 -8.59 2.30 40.25
N MET A 920 -8.56 1.72 41.47
CA MET A 920 -7.61 0.64 41.78
C MET A 920 -7.90 -0.63 41.00
N VAL A 921 -9.17 -0.90 40.65
CA VAL A 921 -9.55 -2.03 39.78
C VAL A 921 -9.18 -1.75 38.32
N SER A 922 -9.29 -0.52 37.83
CA SER A 922 -8.89 -0.16 36.45
C SER A 922 -7.36 -0.06 36.28
N SER A 923 -6.60 0.42 37.28
CA SER A 923 -5.14 0.45 37.20
C SER A 923 -4.51 -0.91 37.49
N LYS A 924 -5.11 -1.74 38.37
CA LYS A 924 -4.76 -3.16 38.46
C LYS A 924 -5.17 -3.91 37.21
N ALA A 925 -6.32 -3.64 36.59
CA ALA A 925 -6.70 -4.27 35.32
C ALA A 925 -5.76 -3.86 34.19
N LEU A 926 -5.29 -2.60 34.14
CA LEU A 926 -4.28 -2.15 33.19
C LEU A 926 -2.89 -2.75 33.49
N GLY A 927 -2.53 -2.89 34.78
CA GLY A 927 -1.28 -3.54 35.20
C GLY A 927 -1.30 -5.06 35.05
N ILE A 928 -2.46 -5.70 35.16
CA ILE A 928 -2.71 -7.12 34.88
C ILE A 928 -2.79 -7.33 33.37
N TYR A 929 -3.41 -6.45 32.61
CA TYR A 929 -3.42 -6.47 31.15
C TYR A 929 -2.02 -6.22 30.58
N LEU A 930 -1.23 -5.29 31.12
CA LEU A 930 0.17 -5.11 30.77
C LEU A 930 1.01 -6.32 31.18
N LYS A 931 0.78 -6.91 32.37
CA LYS A 931 1.49 -8.15 32.78
C LYS A 931 1.06 -9.39 32.00
N GLU A 932 -0.19 -9.52 31.58
CA GLU A 932 -0.70 -10.64 30.80
C GLU A 932 -0.38 -10.48 29.31
N THR A 933 -0.35 -9.25 28.79
CA THR A 933 0.11 -8.94 27.42
C THR A 933 1.63 -9.08 27.32
N LEU A 934 2.38 -8.68 28.36
CA LEU A 934 3.82 -8.97 28.46
C LEU A 934 4.12 -10.44 28.73
N LYS A 935 3.27 -11.19 29.45
CA LYS A 935 3.39 -12.65 29.63
C LYS A 935 2.90 -13.49 28.44
N LYS A 936 2.04 -12.94 27.58
CA LYS A 936 1.62 -13.56 26.31
C LYS A 936 2.59 -13.25 25.17
N ASN A 937 3.42 -12.21 25.31
CA ASN A 937 4.48 -11.83 24.37
C ASN A 937 5.92 -12.15 24.86
N SER A 938 6.08 -12.72 26.06
CA SER A 938 7.29 -13.41 26.53
C SER A 938 7.06 -14.92 26.50
#